data_AF-A0AA41HIC6-F1
#
_entry.id   AF-A0AA41HIC6-F1
#
_cell.length_a   1.000
_cell.length_b   1.000
_cell.length_c   1.000
_cell.angle_alpha   90.00
_cell.angle_beta   90.00
_cell.angle_gamma   90.00
#
_symmetry.space_group_name_H-M   'P 1'
#
loop_
_entity.id
_entity.type
_entity.pdbx_description
1 polymer ?
#
loop_
_entity_poly.entity_id
_entity_poly.type
_entity_poly.pdbx_seq_one_letter_code
_entity_poly.pdbx_strand_id
1 'polypeptide(L)'
;TNQVVALTTAEAAALSTAQVAALSTDAIAALETADLSAIKTAAVAALSSAQVAALTTAQVNNLATASLAALSTAGIAALTTNQVVALTSAQLSSMASAQVAALSSNAIGAIETADLSGLTTANVAVLRSAQLAGLATAQVAALSTNQISALSTAAVSGLTTNQIVALTTAQASSLSTAQVAGLTTAAIAALETADFAALKSDAIAALSANQVKALTTDQVVALTTAEAAALSTAQVAALSSNAIAALETADLSAIKTAAIAALSSAQVAALTTAQVNNLATASLAALSTAGIAALTTNQVVALTSAQLSSMASAQVAALSSSAIGAIETADLSGLTTANVAVLRSAQLAGLATAQVAALSTNQIAALSTAAVSGLSTNQIVALTTGQASSLSTAQVAGLTTAAVAALETADFAALKSDAIAALSANQVKALTTNQVVALTTAEAAALSTAQVAALSTDAVAALETADLSAIKTAAVAALSSAQVAALTTAQVNNLATASLAALSTAGIAALTTNQVVALTSAQLSSLASAQVAALSSNAIGAIETADLSGLTTANVAVLRSSQLAGLATAQVAALSTNQIAALSTAAVSGLSTNQIVALTTGQASSLSTAQVAALTTNAVAALETADLAALSTNAIAALSANQVKALSTNQIVALSTAEAAALGTAQVVALSSNAIAALETADLSAIKTAGIAVLSSAQVAALTTAQVNNLATASLAALSTAGIAALTTSQIVALTSAQLSSLATAQVVALTSASIGAIETADLGGLSTTDVAALRTAQLAGLATAQVAALSTGQVAALATSAFSSGLSTSQIGALTTAQAASLSVGQVAALSTNNLAALATAALAAFTTQEIGALTVGQLGAMSSAQGVALTSTQIAALTTAQTAGLSTAALSALDTADLVALSTANIVALSTKQFASLRTAEIASLTTNQVHAMSSAQLHALSTDQVHAMTTTQTQALSFLTPIALDLNGDGVQTTALGQGVQFDLLANGNKVNTGWTAGGDGLLALDRNHDGVINDGSELFGSGTTLANGQKASTGYEAMQELDTNGDGTIDAKDGAFADLRVWVDGNADGVTQSGELKSLADLGITKLNLDVKAGGAVNNGNILGLTSTFETADGATHAAADVWFATTPTSNLSGSVSNLAQAMSAFGGGDAPAAAAPKLELQRQGVGGSVAQLADALKQFDANGKPVLGAECQAATDSALRLKALQSQGGHGFLAAPGK
;
A
#
# COMPACT_ATOMS: atom_id res chain seq x y z
N THR A 1 -138.64 -8.18 102.20
CA THR A 1 -139.01 -7.68 100.85
C THR A 1 -140.38 -7.05 100.84
N ASN A 2 -141.49 -7.78 101.04
CA ASN A 2 -142.84 -7.18 101.01
C ASN A 2 -143.06 -6.02 102.00
N GLN A 3 -142.42 -6.06 103.17
CA GLN A 3 -142.46 -4.96 104.14
C GLN A 3 -141.70 -3.71 103.68
N VAL A 4 -140.70 -3.87 102.82
CA VAL A 4 -139.86 -2.79 102.32
C VAL A 4 -140.50 -2.10 101.12
N VAL A 5 -141.20 -2.87 100.27
CA VAL A 5 -142.04 -2.34 99.16
C VAL A 5 -143.23 -1.54 99.69
N ALA A 6 -143.72 -1.85 100.90
CA ALA A 6 -144.87 -1.19 101.51
C ALA A 6 -144.51 0.06 102.35
N LEU A 7 -143.23 0.44 102.40
CA LEU A 7 -142.80 1.65 103.09
C LEU A 7 -143.33 2.87 102.33
N THR A 8 -143.82 3.87 103.07
CA THR A 8 -143.96 5.21 102.51
C THR A 8 -142.60 5.90 102.48
N THR A 9 -142.44 6.88 101.60
CA THR A 9 -141.19 7.65 101.46
C THR A 9 -140.76 8.34 102.78
N ALA A 10 -141.71 8.69 103.64
CA ALA A 10 -141.45 9.22 104.99
C ALA A 10 -140.92 8.15 105.96
N GLU A 11 -141.43 6.91 105.87
CA GLU A 11 -140.96 5.78 106.67
C GLU A 11 -139.57 5.31 106.21
N ALA A 12 -139.31 5.31 104.89
CA ALA A 12 -137.98 5.06 104.34
C ALA A 12 -136.96 6.11 104.82
N ALA A 13 -137.32 7.39 104.86
CA ALA A 13 -136.47 8.47 105.38
C ALA A 13 -136.16 8.35 106.89
N ALA A 14 -137.02 7.67 107.64
CA ALA A 14 -136.88 7.44 109.08
C ALA A 14 -135.99 6.23 109.43
N LEU A 15 -135.62 5.39 108.45
CA LEU A 15 -134.75 4.23 108.66
C LEU A 15 -133.39 4.66 109.22
N SER A 16 -132.99 4.02 110.32
CA SER A 16 -131.65 4.19 110.88
C SER A 16 -130.59 3.49 110.04
N THR A 17 -129.34 3.94 110.15
CA THR A 17 -128.18 3.33 109.50
C THR A 17 -128.07 1.82 109.75
N ALA A 18 -128.38 1.37 110.97
CA ALA A 18 -128.36 -0.06 111.32
C ALA A 18 -129.49 -0.85 110.64
N GLN A 19 -130.68 -0.25 110.52
CA GLN A 19 -131.82 -0.87 109.84
C GLN A 19 -131.56 -1.03 108.33
N VAL A 20 -130.99 0.00 107.70
CA VAL A 20 -130.64 -0.06 106.26
C VAL A 20 -129.52 -1.07 106.00
N ALA A 21 -128.49 -1.11 106.85
CA ALA A 21 -127.40 -2.09 106.74
C ALA A 21 -127.87 -3.55 106.95
N ALA A 22 -128.95 -3.77 107.70
CA ALA A 22 -129.50 -5.10 107.97
C ALA A 22 -130.47 -5.63 106.89
N LEU A 23 -130.80 -4.84 105.86
CA LEU A 23 -131.69 -5.27 104.77
C LEU A 23 -131.03 -6.38 103.93
N SER A 24 -131.79 -7.39 103.49
CA SER A 24 -131.25 -8.35 102.52
C SER A 24 -131.05 -7.67 101.16
N THR A 25 -130.20 -8.24 100.30
CA THR A 25 -130.01 -7.78 98.91
C THR A 25 -131.34 -7.71 98.14
N ASP A 26 -132.23 -8.68 98.32
CA ASP A 26 -133.57 -8.69 97.71
C ASP A 26 -134.46 -7.57 98.23
N ALA A 27 -134.31 -7.20 99.51
CA ALA A 27 -135.05 -6.09 100.10
C ALA A 27 -134.54 -4.74 99.58
N ILE A 28 -133.23 -4.60 99.36
CA ILE A 28 -132.63 -3.41 98.74
C ILE A 28 -133.08 -3.27 97.28
N ALA A 29 -133.06 -4.36 96.50
CA ALA A 29 -133.51 -4.36 95.10
C ALA A 29 -135.01 -4.00 94.95
N ALA A 30 -135.82 -4.33 95.96
CA ALA A 30 -137.26 -4.10 95.96
C ALA A 30 -137.71 -2.74 96.51
N LEU A 31 -136.80 -1.89 97.03
CA LEU A 31 -137.12 -0.51 97.40
C LEU A 31 -137.64 0.27 96.19
N GLU A 32 -138.70 1.06 96.34
CA GLU A 32 -139.05 2.00 95.28
C GLU A 32 -137.97 3.09 95.16
N THR A 33 -137.78 3.63 93.97
CA THR A 33 -136.74 4.65 93.71
C THR A 33 -136.94 5.90 94.56
N ALA A 34 -138.20 6.29 94.79
CA ALA A 34 -138.58 7.39 95.67
C ALA A 34 -138.15 7.14 97.13
N ASP A 35 -138.35 5.93 97.62
CA ASP A 35 -138.01 5.56 99.00
C ASP A 35 -136.50 5.54 99.21
N LEU A 36 -135.76 4.94 98.28
CA LEU A 36 -134.29 4.95 98.31
C LEU A 36 -133.73 6.38 98.28
N SER A 37 -134.35 7.30 97.52
CA SER A 37 -133.92 8.71 97.45
C SER A 37 -134.17 9.49 98.74
N ALA A 38 -135.13 9.04 99.56
CA ALA A 38 -135.50 9.68 100.82
C ALA A 38 -134.72 9.13 102.03
N ILE A 39 -134.08 7.96 101.90
CA ILE A 39 -133.15 7.43 102.91
C ILE A 39 -132.01 8.43 103.13
N LYS A 40 -131.71 8.71 104.41
CA LYS A 40 -130.61 9.60 104.79
C LYS A 40 -129.29 9.10 104.20
N THR A 41 -128.48 10.02 103.67
CA THR A 41 -127.13 9.75 103.12
C THR A 41 -126.26 8.86 104.04
N ALA A 42 -126.29 9.09 105.36
CA ALA A 42 -125.54 8.30 106.34
C ALA A 42 -126.01 6.83 106.45
N ALA A 43 -127.25 6.54 106.09
CA ALA A 43 -127.79 5.18 106.07
C ALA A 43 -127.49 4.48 104.73
N VAL A 44 -127.55 5.20 103.61
CA VAL A 44 -127.05 4.71 102.30
C VAL A 44 -125.55 4.38 102.38
N ALA A 45 -124.75 5.20 103.05
CA ALA A 45 -123.32 4.98 103.25
C ALA A 45 -122.97 3.63 103.92
N ALA A 46 -123.89 3.07 104.72
CA ALA A 46 -123.68 1.82 105.45
C ALA A 46 -124.10 0.56 104.67
N LEU A 47 -124.54 0.70 103.41
CA LEU A 47 -124.79 -0.46 102.55
C LEU A 47 -123.48 -1.24 102.33
N SER A 48 -123.57 -2.56 102.50
CA SER A 48 -122.52 -3.51 102.13
C SER A 48 -122.37 -3.59 100.61
N SER A 49 -121.21 -4.07 100.14
CA SER A 49 -120.95 -4.29 98.71
C SER A 49 -122.01 -5.15 98.02
N ALA A 50 -122.51 -6.20 98.70
CA ALA A 50 -123.57 -7.06 98.17
C ALA A 50 -124.91 -6.30 98.01
N GLN A 51 -125.24 -5.43 98.96
CA GLN A 51 -126.45 -4.60 98.89
C GLN A 51 -126.34 -3.53 97.79
N VAL A 52 -125.17 -2.90 97.63
CA VAL A 52 -124.95 -1.93 96.54
C VAL A 52 -125.02 -2.62 95.17
N ALA A 53 -124.44 -3.81 95.00
CA ALA A 53 -124.56 -4.61 93.78
C ALA A 53 -126.01 -5.03 93.46
N ALA A 54 -126.86 -5.15 94.49
CA ALA A 54 -128.26 -5.54 94.34
C ALA A 54 -129.21 -4.38 93.96
N LEU A 55 -128.74 -3.12 93.98
CA LEU A 55 -129.55 -1.99 93.52
C LEU A 55 -129.93 -2.17 92.03
N THR A 56 -131.13 -1.80 91.64
CA THR A 56 -131.52 -1.76 90.23
C THR A 56 -130.88 -0.55 89.54
N THR A 57 -130.78 -0.57 88.21
CA THR A 57 -130.25 0.57 87.44
C THR A 57 -131.05 1.85 87.65
N ALA A 58 -132.39 1.74 87.77
CA ALA A 58 -133.29 2.86 88.06
C ALA A 58 -133.07 3.44 89.47
N GLN A 59 -132.76 2.59 90.45
CA GLN A 59 -132.40 3.00 91.81
C GLN A 59 -131.06 3.73 91.85
N VAL A 60 -130.06 3.24 91.11
CA VAL A 60 -128.74 3.89 91.01
C VAL A 60 -128.84 5.24 90.31
N ASN A 61 -129.57 5.35 89.19
CA ASN A 61 -129.76 6.60 88.45
C ASN A 61 -130.44 7.71 89.29
N ASN A 62 -131.39 7.36 90.15
CA ASN A 62 -132.12 8.30 91.01
C ASN A 62 -131.48 8.55 92.38
N LEU A 63 -130.34 7.92 92.68
CA LEU A 63 -129.65 8.12 93.95
C LEU A 63 -129.14 9.55 94.05
N ALA A 64 -129.44 10.25 95.15
CA ALA A 64 -128.90 11.59 95.38
C ALA A 64 -127.37 11.57 95.31
N THR A 65 -126.76 12.58 94.69
CA THR A 65 -125.30 12.69 94.50
C THR A 65 -124.54 12.57 95.82
N ALA A 66 -125.02 13.19 96.90
CA ALA A 66 -124.46 13.07 98.24
C ALA A 66 -124.51 11.62 98.79
N SER A 67 -125.56 10.87 98.46
CA SER A 67 -125.75 9.48 98.88
C SER A 67 -124.83 8.52 98.11
N LEU A 68 -124.61 8.76 96.81
CA LEU A 68 -123.60 8.02 96.04
C LEU A 68 -122.18 8.34 96.53
N ALA A 69 -121.86 9.61 96.75
CA ALA A 69 -120.57 10.08 97.26
C ALA A 69 -120.25 9.55 98.67
N ALA A 70 -121.27 9.21 99.47
CA ALA A 70 -121.09 8.66 100.82
C ALA A 70 -120.88 7.13 100.85
N LEU A 71 -121.06 6.42 99.73
CA LEU A 71 -120.81 4.97 99.68
C LEU A 71 -119.34 4.63 99.93
N SER A 72 -119.07 3.48 100.54
CA SER A 72 -117.71 2.99 100.66
C SER A 72 -117.09 2.68 99.29
N THR A 73 -115.76 2.74 99.18
CA THR A 73 -115.04 2.35 97.94
C THR A 73 -115.32 0.91 97.53
N ALA A 74 -115.53 0.00 98.49
CA ALA A 74 -115.95 -1.38 98.26
C ALA A 74 -117.39 -1.48 97.74
N GLY A 75 -118.28 -0.58 98.18
CA GLY A 75 -119.64 -0.45 97.65
C GLY A 75 -119.62 0.00 96.19
N ILE A 76 -118.88 1.07 95.89
CA ILE A 76 -118.72 1.57 94.52
C ILE A 76 -118.07 0.52 93.60
N ALA A 77 -117.03 -0.18 94.06
CA ALA A 77 -116.38 -1.26 93.29
C ALA A 77 -117.31 -2.44 92.97
N ALA A 78 -118.37 -2.63 93.77
CA ALA A 78 -119.34 -3.71 93.60
C ALA A 78 -120.48 -3.36 92.62
N LEU A 79 -120.55 -2.12 92.13
CA LEU A 79 -121.50 -1.77 91.07
C LEU A 79 -121.23 -2.61 89.81
N THR A 80 -122.28 -3.20 89.28
CA THR A 80 -122.28 -3.88 87.98
C THR A 80 -122.13 -2.87 86.84
N THR A 81 -121.66 -3.32 85.68
CA THR A 81 -121.52 -2.46 84.50
C THR A 81 -122.83 -1.78 84.11
N ASN A 82 -123.97 -2.48 84.20
CA ASN A 82 -125.29 -1.92 83.90
C ASN A 82 -125.70 -0.81 84.89
N GLN A 83 -125.33 -0.94 86.17
CA GLN A 83 -125.57 0.12 87.15
C GLN A 83 -124.67 1.33 86.91
N VAL A 84 -123.44 1.12 86.42
CA VAL A 84 -122.51 2.20 86.07
C VAL A 84 -122.95 2.94 84.80
N VAL A 85 -123.49 2.24 83.79
CA VAL A 85 -124.17 2.86 82.62
C VAL A 85 -125.29 3.78 83.08
N ALA A 86 -126.02 3.42 84.13
CA ALA A 86 -127.14 4.19 84.64
C ALA A 86 -126.74 5.41 85.49
N LEU A 87 -125.45 5.63 85.75
CA LEU A 87 -124.98 6.81 86.48
C LEU A 87 -125.04 8.07 85.59
N THR A 88 -125.50 9.17 86.17
CA THR A 88 -125.52 10.47 85.49
C THR A 88 -124.19 11.23 85.65
N SER A 89 -123.93 12.19 84.76
CA SER A 89 -122.81 13.13 84.86
C SER A 89 -122.70 13.81 86.24
N ALA A 90 -123.84 14.18 86.84
CA ALA A 90 -123.88 14.82 88.16
C ALA A 90 -123.51 13.87 89.31
N GLN A 91 -123.83 12.59 89.14
CA GLN A 91 -123.45 11.55 90.09
C GLN A 91 -121.95 11.24 90.00
N LEU A 92 -121.41 11.11 88.79
CA LEU A 92 -119.98 10.91 88.57
C LEU A 92 -119.14 12.08 89.11
N SER A 93 -119.59 13.32 88.96
CA SER A 93 -118.88 14.52 89.47
C SER A 93 -118.85 14.62 90.98
N SER A 94 -119.82 13.99 91.66
CA SER A 94 -119.92 13.97 93.13
C SER A 94 -119.04 12.93 93.81
N MET A 95 -118.51 11.95 93.05
CA MET A 95 -117.70 10.87 93.60
C MET A 95 -116.31 11.36 94.01
N ALA A 96 -115.81 10.87 95.15
CA ALA A 96 -114.43 11.07 95.56
C ALA A 96 -113.45 10.30 94.65
N SER A 97 -112.22 10.80 94.52
CA SER A 97 -111.17 10.14 93.72
C SER A 97 -110.96 8.67 94.12
N ALA A 98 -110.97 8.35 95.42
CA ALA A 98 -110.82 6.98 95.90
C ALA A 98 -111.95 6.03 95.44
N GLN A 99 -113.16 6.55 95.23
CA GLN A 99 -114.31 5.79 94.73
C GLN A 99 -114.16 5.50 93.24
N VAL A 100 -113.81 6.51 92.44
CA VAL A 100 -113.56 6.32 90.99
C VAL A 100 -112.36 5.38 90.76
N ALA A 101 -111.30 5.50 91.55
CA ALA A 101 -110.17 4.58 91.49
C ALA A 101 -110.52 3.13 91.91
N ALA A 102 -111.63 2.90 92.61
CA ALA A 102 -112.07 1.57 93.02
C ALA A 102 -112.90 0.84 91.94
N LEU A 103 -113.42 1.56 90.93
CA LEU A 103 -114.15 0.96 89.82
C LEU A 103 -113.26 0.02 88.98
N SER A 104 -113.83 -1.08 88.49
CA SER A 104 -113.11 -1.95 87.55
C SER A 104 -112.91 -1.25 86.18
N SER A 105 -111.99 -1.77 85.36
CA SER A 105 -111.81 -1.26 83.98
C SER A 105 -113.08 -1.41 83.13
N ASN A 106 -113.82 -2.50 83.31
CA ASN A 106 -115.11 -2.71 82.65
C ASN A 106 -116.17 -1.72 83.12
N ALA A 107 -116.17 -1.36 84.41
CA ALA A 107 -117.06 -0.35 84.94
C ALA A 107 -116.74 1.04 84.38
N ILE A 108 -115.47 1.45 84.38
CA ILE A 108 -115.04 2.72 83.79
C ILE A 108 -115.37 2.78 82.28
N GLY A 109 -115.12 1.69 81.54
CA GLY A 109 -115.49 1.58 80.13
C GLY A 109 -117.00 1.54 79.85
N ALA A 110 -117.82 1.22 80.85
CA ALA A 110 -119.28 1.17 80.72
C ALA A 110 -119.96 2.54 80.95
N ILE A 111 -119.23 3.57 81.42
CA ILE A 111 -119.77 4.93 81.55
C ILE A 111 -120.19 5.45 80.16
N GLU A 112 -121.41 5.95 79.99
CA GLU A 112 -121.83 6.48 78.69
C GLU A 112 -120.92 7.65 78.26
N THR A 113 -120.64 7.77 76.96
CA THR A 113 -119.74 8.80 76.42
C THR A 113 -120.15 10.22 76.83
N ALA A 114 -121.46 10.51 76.92
CA ALA A 114 -121.97 11.79 77.37
C ALA A 114 -121.67 12.06 78.86
N ASP A 115 -121.75 11.02 79.69
CA ASP A 115 -121.58 11.12 81.14
C ASP A 115 -120.13 11.13 81.61
N LEU A 116 -119.20 10.67 80.77
CA LEU A 116 -117.77 10.68 81.07
C LEU A 116 -117.22 12.09 81.34
N SER A 117 -117.84 13.11 80.73
CA SER A 117 -117.53 14.53 80.99
C SER A 117 -117.82 14.96 82.44
N GLY A 118 -118.68 14.23 83.15
CA GLY A 118 -119.01 14.44 84.55
C GLY A 118 -117.87 14.07 85.51
N LEU A 119 -116.88 13.28 85.11
CA LEU A 119 -115.73 13.00 85.96
C LEU A 119 -114.90 14.27 86.20
N THR A 120 -114.63 14.62 87.46
CA THR A 120 -113.75 15.77 87.72
C THR A 120 -112.30 15.46 87.32
N THR A 121 -111.48 16.48 87.12
CA THR A 121 -110.04 16.30 86.85
C THR A 121 -109.35 15.51 87.97
N ALA A 122 -109.78 15.66 89.23
CA ALA A 122 -109.30 14.87 90.35
C ALA A 122 -109.71 13.38 90.29
N ASN A 123 -110.85 13.07 89.66
CA ASN A 123 -111.25 11.68 89.40
C ASN A 123 -110.44 11.08 88.25
N VAL A 124 -110.21 11.84 87.18
CA VAL A 124 -109.43 11.40 86.03
C VAL A 124 -107.94 11.20 86.39
N ALA A 125 -107.37 12.05 87.24
CA ALA A 125 -105.98 11.96 87.69
C ALA A 125 -105.62 10.65 88.42
N VAL A 126 -106.59 10.00 89.07
CA VAL A 126 -106.39 8.75 89.82
C VAL A 126 -106.71 7.49 89.01
N LEU A 127 -107.12 7.62 87.74
CA LEU A 127 -107.34 6.47 86.87
C LEU A 127 -106.02 5.73 86.62
N ARG A 128 -106.07 4.40 86.72
CA ARG A 128 -104.94 3.52 86.41
C ARG A 128 -104.94 3.15 84.93
N SER A 129 -103.77 2.75 84.42
CA SER A 129 -103.58 2.34 83.02
C SER A 129 -104.60 1.29 82.54
N ALA A 130 -104.93 0.29 83.37
CA ALA A 130 -105.92 -0.72 83.03
C ALA A 130 -107.36 -0.17 82.92
N GLN A 131 -107.71 0.84 83.73
CA GLN A 131 -109.02 1.49 83.66
C GLN A 131 -109.13 2.38 82.43
N LEU A 132 -108.05 3.10 82.11
CA LEU A 132 -107.97 3.94 80.92
C LEU A 132 -108.02 3.11 79.64
N ALA A 133 -107.32 1.96 79.59
CA ALA A 133 -107.40 1.00 78.49
C ALA A 133 -108.81 0.39 78.30
N GLY A 134 -109.65 0.43 79.35
CA GLY A 134 -111.06 0.01 79.28
C GLY A 134 -111.98 0.99 78.56
N LEU A 135 -111.55 2.24 78.33
CA LEU A 135 -112.33 3.23 77.58
C LEU A 135 -112.29 2.94 76.07
N ALA A 136 -113.43 3.03 75.41
CA ALA A 136 -113.53 3.09 73.96
C ALA A 136 -112.90 4.39 73.41
N THR A 137 -112.54 4.40 72.13
CA THR A 137 -111.97 5.56 71.45
C THR A 137 -112.88 6.79 71.49
N ALA A 138 -114.20 6.60 71.30
CA ALA A 138 -115.18 7.68 71.39
C ALA A 138 -115.28 8.30 72.80
N GLN A 139 -115.05 7.50 73.85
CA GLN A 139 -115.00 7.96 75.24
C GLN A 139 -113.74 8.79 75.50
N VAL A 140 -112.58 8.35 75.00
CA VAL A 140 -111.33 9.13 75.10
C VAL A 140 -111.46 10.48 74.39
N ALA A 141 -112.06 10.51 73.20
CA ALA A 141 -112.33 11.75 72.45
C ALA A 141 -113.30 12.70 73.18
N ALA A 142 -114.20 12.17 74.02
CA ALA A 142 -115.18 12.95 74.78
C ALA A 142 -114.63 13.58 76.07
N LEU A 143 -113.42 13.21 76.51
CA LEU A 143 -112.77 13.86 77.65
C LEU A 143 -112.44 15.32 77.31
N SER A 144 -112.67 16.24 78.23
CA SER A 144 -112.19 17.62 78.07
C SER A 144 -110.66 17.70 78.09
N THR A 145 -110.11 18.76 77.52
CA THR A 145 -108.66 19.05 77.56
C THR A 145 -108.12 19.08 78.99
N ASN A 146 -108.87 19.67 79.93
CA ASN A 146 -108.50 19.68 81.35
C ASN A 146 -108.44 18.28 81.97
N GLN A 147 -109.34 17.37 81.57
CA GLN A 147 -109.32 15.98 82.03
C GLN A 147 -108.12 15.21 81.45
N ILE A 148 -107.80 15.43 80.17
CA ILE A 148 -106.61 14.84 79.53
C ILE A 148 -105.32 15.34 80.19
N SER A 149 -105.17 16.64 80.43
CA SER A 149 -104.02 17.20 81.14
C SER A 149 -103.89 16.71 82.59
N ALA A 150 -105.00 16.28 83.22
CA ALA A 150 -105.00 15.77 84.59
C ALA A 150 -104.52 14.31 84.71
N LEU A 151 -104.47 13.55 83.61
CA LEU A 151 -103.98 12.17 83.61
C LEU A 151 -102.54 12.07 84.12
N SER A 152 -102.25 11.10 84.98
CA SER A 152 -100.86 10.82 85.35
C SER A 152 -100.06 10.33 84.15
N THR A 153 -98.74 10.56 84.16
CA THR A 153 -97.83 10.08 83.09
C THR A 153 -97.89 8.55 82.93
N ALA A 154 -98.01 7.81 84.04
CA ALA A 154 -98.20 6.36 84.03
C ALA A 154 -99.52 5.94 83.36
N ALA A 155 -100.60 6.69 83.58
CA ALA A 155 -101.88 6.45 82.93
C ALA A 155 -101.80 6.72 81.41
N VAL A 156 -101.20 7.84 81.01
CA VAL A 156 -100.97 8.19 79.60
C VAL A 156 -100.10 7.16 78.88
N SER A 157 -99.06 6.63 79.53
CA SER A 157 -98.21 5.56 78.96
C SER A 157 -98.98 4.24 78.70
N GLY A 158 -100.11 4.05 79.38
CA GLY A 158 -100.97 2.87 79.26
C GLY A 158 -102.08 2.98 78.23
N LEU A 159 -102.20 4.11 77.52
CA LEU A 159 -103.13 4.27 76.41
C LEU A 159 -102.73 3.36 75.25
N THR A 160 -103.74 2.74 74.62
CA THR A 160 -103.54 1.99 73.38
C THR A 160 -103.33 2.94 72.20
N THR A 161 -102.68 2.48 71.13
CA THR A 161 -102.46 3.31 69.92
C THR A 161 -103.79 3.80 69.32
N ASN A 162 -104.85 2.99 69.35
CA ASN A 162 -106.17 3.40 68.89
C ASN A 162 -106.77 4.53 69.75
N GLN A 163 -106.51 4.54 71.05
CA GLN A 163 -106.95 5.62 71.95
C GLN A 163 -106.13 6.89 71.76
N ILE A 164 -104.84 6.77 71.41
CA ILE A 164 -103.98 7.90 71.05
C ILE A 164 -104.45 8.54 69.74
N VAL A 165 -104.72 7.74 68.70
CA VAL A 165 -105.32 8.21 67.43
C VAL A 165 -106.68 8.87 67.65
N ALA A 166 -107.43 8.44 68.68
CA ALA A 166 -108.74 8.99 68.99
C ALA A 166 -108.69 10.33 69.74
N LEU A 167 -107.50 10.80 70.16
CA LEU A 167 -107.38 12.14 70.71
C LEU A 167 -107.74 13.16 69.63
N THR A 168 -108.41 14.22 70.05
CA THR A 168 -108.57 15.40 69.20
C THR A 168 -107.29 16.24 69.27
N THR A 169 -107.04 17.05 68.25
CA THR A 169 -105.90 17.98 68.22
C THR A 169 -105.87 18.95 69.40
N ALA A 170 -107.06 19.34 69.90
CA ALA A 170 -107.18 20.14 71.12
C ALA A 170 -106.74 19.38 72.38
N GLN A 171 -107.03 18.08 72.46
CA GLN A 171 -106.57 17.23 73.56
C GLN A 171 -105.07 16.96 73.46
N ALA A 172 -104.54 16.68 72.27
CA ALA A 172 -103.10 16.51 72.05
C ALA A 172 -102.31 17.75 72.49
N SER A 173 -102.74 18.96 72.07
CA SER A 173 -102.11 20.22 72.49
C SER A 173 -102.20 20.52 73.99
N SER A 174 -103.17 19.91 74.68
CA SER A 174 -103.33 20.03 76.14
C SER A 174 -102.41 19.12 76.94
N LEU A 175 -101.78 18.11 76.31
CA LEU A 175 -100.82 17.24 76.99
C LEU A 175 -99.65 18.06 77.56
N SER A 176 -99.22 17.69 78.76
CA SER A 176 -98.01 18.23 79.37
C SER A 176 -96.76 17.58 78.78
N THR A 177 -95.64 18.29 78.85
CA THR A 177 -94.31 17.78 78.46
C THR A 177 -93.99 16.43 79.10
N ALA A 178 -94.35 16.23 80.37
CA ALA A 178 -94.11 14.98 81.08
C ALA A 178 -95.01 13.83 80.59
N GLN A 179 -96.26 14.12 80.20
CA GLN A 179 -97.17 13.12 79.63
C GLN A 179 -96.71 12.68 78.24
N VAL A 180 -96.31 13.63 77.38
CA VAL A 180 -95.76 13.32 76.05
C VAL A 180 -94.47 12.51 76.16
N ALA A 181 -93.54 12.91 77.05
CA ALA A 181 -92.32 12.15 77.30
C ALA A 181 -92.59 10.73 77.83
N GLY A 182 -93.71 10.52 78.53
CA GLY A 182 -94.16 9.22 79.03
C GLY A 182 -94.85 8.32 78.00
N LEU A 183 -95.16 8.81 76.79
CA LEU A 183 -95.76 7.99 75.73
C LEU A 183 -94.80 6.90 75.23
N THR A 184 -95.34 5.75 74.86
CA THR A 184 -94.51 4.71 74.21
C THR A 184 -94.10 5.14 72.80
N THR A 185 -93.06 4.53 72.24
CA THR A 185 -92.65 4.79 70.85
C THR A 185 -93.75 4.48 69.84
N ALA A 186 -94.55 3.44 70.10
CA ALA A 186 -95.71 3.09 69.27
C ALA A 186 -96.82 4.14 69.37
N ALA A 187 -97.04 4.71 70.56
CA ALA A 187 -97.99 5.80 70.75
C ALA A 187 -97.55 7.08 70.04
N ILE A 188 -96.26 7.45 70.13
CA ILE A 188 -95.71 8.59 69.39
C ILE A 188 -95.88 8.39 67.89
N ALA A 189 -95.50 7.23 67.34
CA ALA A 189 -95.67 6.92 65.92
C ALA A 189 -97.13 6.88 65.45
N ALA A 190 -98.06 6.57 66.36
CA ALA A 190 -99.50 6.51 66.09
C ALA A 190 -100.20 7.87 66.17
N LEU A 191 -99.58 8.91 66.74
CA LEU A 191 -100.16 10.26 66.72
C LEU A 191 -100.39 10.71 65.29
N GLU A 192 -101.61 11.18 64.99
CA GLU A 192 -101.89 11.79 63.71
C GLU A 192 -101.02 13.04 63.52
N THR A 193 -100.66 13.35 62.27
CA THR A 193 -99.74 14.45 61.95
C THR A 193 -100.21 15.79 62.51
N ALA A 194 -101.53 16.06 62.45
CA ALA A 194 -102.12 17.29 63.01
C ALA A 194 -102.00 17.34 64.54
N ASP A 195 -102.16 16.20 65.22
CA ASP A 195 -102.05 16.12 66.67
C ASP A 195 -100.60 16.27 67.14
N PHE A 196 -99.67 15.65 66.42
CA PHE A 196 -98.24 15.81 66.66
C PHE A 196 -97.80 17.27 66.48
N ALA A 197 -98.23 17.92 65.39
CA ALA A 197 -97.96 19.35 65.13
C ALA A 197 -98.56 20.29 66.17
N ALA A 198 -99.63 19.87 66.85
CA ALA A 198 -100.29 20.65 67.89
C ALA A 198 -99.65 20.50 69.28
N LEU A 199 -98.69 19.58 69.45
CA LEU A 199 -97.93 19.46 70.69
C LEU A 199 -97.11 20.74 70.95
N LYS A 200 -96.83 21.00 72.22
CA LYS A 200 -95.98 22.14 72.60
C LYS A 200 -94.54 21.85 72.20
N SER A 201 -93.81 22.87 71.75
CA SER A 201 -92.41 22.71 71.34
C SER A 201 -91.50 22.16 72.46
N ASP A 202 -91.77 22.50 73.73
CA ASP A 202 -91.09 21.91 74.89
C ASP A 202 -91.33 20.39 75.01
N ALA A 203 -92.52 19.91 74.61
CA ALA A 203 -92.86 18.50 74.62
C ALA A 203 -92.12 17.73 73.52
N ILE A 204 -92.03 18.32 72.32
CA ILE A 204 -91.22 17.78 71.22
C ILE A 204 -89.74 17.73 71.60
N ALA A 205 -89.20 18.80 72.18
CA ALA A 205 -87.82 18.86 72.65
C ALA A 205 -87.51 17.84 73.77
N ALA A 206 -88.50 17.49 74.59
CA ALA A 206 -88.37 16.52 75.70
C ALA A 206 -88.48 15.05 75.26
N LEU A 207 -88.79 14.75 74.00
CA LEU A 207 -88.85 13.36 73.51
C LEU A 207 -87.51 12.64 73.71
N SER A 208 -87.54 11.38 74.14
CA SER A 208 -86.34 10.55 74.16
C SER A 208 -85.85 10.25 72.75
N ALA A 209 -84.55 9.93 72.61
CA ALA A 209 -83.97 9.50 71.34
C ALA A 209 -84.72 8.31 70.71
N ASN A 210 -85.25 7.38 71.51
CA ASN A 210 -86.03 6.25 71.01
C ASN A 210 -87.41 6.66 70.48
N GLN A 211 -88.05 7.66 71.07
CA GLN A 211 -89.31 8.22 70.57
C GLN A 211 -89.07 9.00 69.27
N VAL A 212 -88.01 9.81 69.20
CA VAL A 212 -87.63 10.52 67.97
C VAL A 212 -87.29 9.54 66.84
N LYS A 213 -86.60 8.43 67.13
CA LYS A 213 -86.34 7.36 66.16
C LYS A 213 -87.60 6.71 65.60
N ALA A 214 -88.70 6.70 66.36
CA ALA A 214 -89.97 6.10 65.99
C ALA A 214 -90.88 7.04 65.19
N LEU A 215 -90.52 8.32 65.04
CA LEU A 215 -91.30 9.27 64.25
C LEU A 215 -91.45 8.79 62.80
N THR A 216 -92.65 9.00 62.25
CA THR A 216 -92.90 8.82 60.83
C THR A 216 -92.32 10.01 60.04
N THR A 217 -92.14 9.86 58.73
CA THR A 217 -91.68 10.97 57.88
C THR A 217 -92.65 12.14 57.88
N ASP A 218 -93.96 11.85 57.94
CA ASP A 218 -95.00 12.89 57.97
C ASP A 218 -94.94 13.70 59.27
N GLN A 219 -94.64 13.05 60.40
CA GLN A 219 -94.43 13.73 61.69
C GLN A 219 -93.15 14.56 61.70
N VAL A 220 -92.10 14.13 61.00
CA VAL A 220 -90.86 14.89 60.87
C VAL A 220 -91.06 16.14 60.00
N VAL A 221 -91.82 16.02 58.90
CA VAL A 221 -92.23 17.16 58.05
C VAL A 221 -93.13 18.14 58.82
N ALA A 222 -93.92 17.64 59.78
CA ALA A 222 -94.81 18.47 60.58
C ALA A 222 -94.09 19.28 61.69
N LEU A 223 -92.80 19.04 61.92
CA LEU A 223 -92.02 19.87 62.83
C LEU A 223 -91.94 21.30 62.33
N THR A 224 -92.06 22.27 63.23
CA THR A 224 -91.68 23.63 62.90
C THR A 224 -90.16 23.78 62.92
N THR A 225 -89.64 24.78 62.20
CA THR A 225 -88.20 25.11 62.21
C THR A 225 -87.65 25.40 63.62
N ALA A 226 -88.48 25.95 64.51
CA ALA A 226 -88.10 26.17 65.92
C ALA A 226 -87.97 24.85 66.70
N GLU A 227 -88.84 23.89 66.42
CA GLU A 227 -88.79 22.56 67.04
C GLU A 227 -87.63 21.73 66.52
N ALA A 228 -87.37 21.77 65.20
CA ALA A 228 -86.18 21.18 64.61
C ALA A 228 -84.90 21.76 65.24
N ALA A 229 -84.82 23.07 65.45
CA ALA A 229 -83.70 23.74 66.14
C ALA A 229 -83.56 23.36 67.62
N ALA A 230 -84.68 23.02 68.27
CA ALA A 230 -84.72 22.61 69.67
C ALA A 230 -84.22 21.16 69.89
N LEU A 231 -84.22 20.32 68.85
CA LEU A 231 -83.72 18.96 68.93
C LEU A 231 -82.26 18.93 69.43
N SER A 232 -82.00 18.02 70.36
CA SER A 232 -80.67 17.70 70.87
C SER A 232 -79.88 16.87 69.86
N THR A 233 -78.55 16.87 70.00
CA THR A 233 -77.64 16.04 69.23
C THR A 233 -78.02 14.54 69.27
N ALA A 234 -78.44 14.03 70.43
CA ALA A 234 -78.83 12.63 70.57
C ALA A 234 -80.14 12.29 69.84
N GLN A 235 -81.11 13.23 69.81
CA GLN A 235 -82.36 13.05 69.09
C GLN A 235 -82.13 13.07 67.57
N VAL A 236 -81.37 14.04 67.06
CA VAL A 236 -81.03 14.13 65.63
C VAL A 236 -80.26 12.89 65.17
N ALA A 237 -79.27 12.43 65.95
CA ALA A 237 -78.53 11.21 65.63
C ALA A 237 -79.40 9.93 65.66
N ALA A 238 -80.53 9.94 66.38
CA ALA A 238 -81.44 8.81 66.46
C ALA A 238 -82.48 8.74 65.33
N LEU A 239 -82.67 9.83 64.56
CA LEU A 239 -83.57 9.86 63.40
C LEU A 239 -83.18 8.77 62.38
N SER A 240 -84.16 8.16 61.74
CA SER A 240 -83.88 7.23 60.64
C SER A 240 -83.34 7.98 59.41
N SER A 241 -82.66 7.29 58.50
CA SER A 241 -82.24 7.88 57.21
C SER A 241 -83.41 8.47 56.43
N ASN A 242 -84.58 7.82 56.45
CA ASN A 242 -85.79 8.33 55.79
C ASN A 242 -86.31 9.62 56.47
N ALA A 243 -86.24 9.70 57.80
CA ALA A 243 -86.59 10.91 58.54
C ALA A 243 -85.63 12.06 58.22
N ILE A 244 -84.32 11.79 58.15
CA ILE A 244 -83.34 12.81 57.72
C ILE A 244 -83.63 13.29 56.28
N ALA A 245 -83.93 12.38 55.36
CA ALA A 245 -84.30 12.74 53.98
C ALA A 245 -85.61 13.56 53.90
N ALA A 246 -86.53 13.35 54.85
CA ALA A 246 -87.81 14.04 54.93
C ALA A 246 -87.74 15.43 55.57
N LEU A 247 -86.66 15.78 56.29
CA LEU A 247 -86.50 17.12 56.87
C LEU A 247 -86.57 18.20 55.79
N GLU A 248 -87.33 19.26 56.03
CA GLU A 248 -87.32 20.41 55.13
C GLU A 248 -85.95 21.12 55.18
N THR A 249 -85.57 21.80 54.10
CA THR A 249 -84.27 22.48 54.03
C THR A 249 -84.14 23.58 55.08
N ALA A 250 -85.24 24.27 55.40
CA ALA A 250 -85.31 25.27 56.46
C ALA A 250 -85.02 24.64 57.83
N ASP A 251 -85.63 23.50 58.13
CA ASP A 251 -85.46 22.79 59.40
C ASP A 251 -84.04 22.27 59.57
N LEU A 252 -83.48 21.65 58.51
CA LEU A 252 -82.10 21.18 58.52
C LEU A 252 -81.10 22.34 58.76
N SER A 253 -81.38 23.53 58.21
CA SER A 253 -80.54 24.72 58.41
C SER A 253 -80.61 25.27 59.82
N ALA A 254 -81.71 25.04 60.53
CA ALA A 254 -81.92 25.49 61.90
C ALA A 254 -81.37 24.51 62.96
N ILE A 255 -81.15 23.24 62.59
CA ILE A 255 -80.48 22.25 63.43
C ILE A 255 -79.05 22.71 63.75
N LYS A 256 -78.66 22.59 65.03
CA LYS A 256 -77.34 22.97 65.52
C LYS A 256 -76.24 22.19 64.81
N THR A 257 -75.14 22.85 64.47
CA THR A 257 -73.95 22.23 63.85
C THR A 257 -73.44 20.99 64.59
N ALA A 258 -73.45 20.99 65.93
CA ALA A 258 -73.04 19.83 66.73
C ALA A 258 -73.97 18.60 66.56
N ALA A 259 -75.23 18.81 66.20
CA ALA A 259 -76.17 17.74 65.90
C ALA A 259 -75.95 17.20 64.48
N ILE A 260 -75.70 18.08 63.49
CA ILE A 260 -75.30 17.67 62.14
C ILE A 260 -73.99 16.87 62.16
N ALA A 261 -73.01 17.29 62.96
CA ALA A 261 -71.73 16.59 63.15
C ALA A 261 -71.88 15.15 63.68
N ALA A 262 -72.97 14.87 64.40
CA ALA A 262 -73.26 13.56 64.98
C ALA A 262 -74.03 12.61 64.04
N LEU A 263 -74.36 13.04 62.81
CA LEU A 263 -74.98 12.18 61.83
C LEU A 263 -74.04 11.02 61.45
N SER A 264 -74.62 9.82 61.38
CA SER A 264 -73.96 8.64 60.84
C SER A 264 -73.78 8.74 59.31
N SER A 265 -72.88 7.94 58.76
CA SER A 265 -72.66 7.85 57.31
C SER A 265 -73.94 7.52 56.53
N ALA A 266 -74.80 6.65 57.06
CA ALA A 266 -76.08 6.29 56.45
C ALA A 266 -77.09 7.44 56.45
N GLN A 267 -77.04 8.33 57.44
CA GLN A 267 -77.88 9.53 57.50
C GLN A 267 -77.36 10.61 56.56
N VAL A 268 -76.04 10.82 56.50
CA VAL A 268 -75.42 11.76 55.54
C VAL A 268 -75.69 11.33 54.09
N ALA A 269 -75.56 10.04 53.77
CA ALA A 269 -75.88 9.50 52.44
C ALA A 269 -77.37 9.64 52.08
N ALA A 270 -78.26 9.75 53.07
CA ALA A 270 -79.70 9.92 52.86
C ALA A 270 -80.14 11.37 52.65
N LEU A 271 -79.26 12.35 52.92
CA LEU A 271 -79.56 13.76 52.62
C LEU A 271 -79.88 13.93 51.13
N THR A 272 -80.89 14.72 50.82
CA THR A 272 -81.18 15.08 49.42
C THR A 272 -80.13 16.07 48.91
N THR A 273 -80.01 16.22 47.58
CA THR A 273 -79.11 17.21 46.98
C THR A 273 -79.47 18.64 47.39
N ALA A 274 -80.77 18.95 47.51
CA ALA A 274 -81.25 20.25 47.99
C ALA A 274 -80.84 20.51 49.46
N GLN A 275 -80.92 19.49 50.30
CA GLN A 275 -80.46 19.56 51.69
C GLN A 275 -78.95 19.80 51.79
N VAL A 276 -78.14 19.07 51.00
CA VAL A 276 -76.68 19.25 50.98
C VAL A 276 -76.30 20.65 50.49
N ASN A 277 -76.93 21.15 49.42
CA ASN A 277 -76.71 22.51 48.92
C ASN A 277 -77.04 23.58 49.98
N ASN A 278 -78.08 23.36 50.80
CA ASN A 278 -78.50 24.30 51.85
C ASN A 278 -77.70 24.18 53.18
N LEU A 279 -76.79 23.22 53.31
CA LEU A 279 -75.98 23.10 54.53
C LEU A 279 -75.06 24.32 54.69
N ALA A 280 -75.08 24.92 55.88
CA ALA A 280 -74.08 25.92 56.24
C ALA A 280 -72.66 25.32 56.15
N THR A 281 -71.70 26.13 55.71
CA THR A 281 -70.28 25.72 55.57
C THR A 281 -69.70 25.14 56.87
N ALA A 282 -70.02 25.75 58.02
CA ALA A 282 -69.62 25.25 59.33
C ALA A 282 -70.21 23.85 59.65
N SER A 283 -71.45 23.58 59.21
CA SER A 283 -72.09 22.28 59.42
C SER A 283 -71.50 21.19 58.55
N LEU A 284 -71.17 21.49 57.28
CA LEU A 284 -70.46 20.56 56.42
C LEU A 284 -69.04 20.29 56.92
N ALA A 285 -68.30 21.34 57.32
CA ALA A 285 -66.96 21.23 57.89
C ALA A 285 -66.93 20.44 59.21
N ALA A 286 -68.04 20.39 59.95
CA ALA A 286 -68.16 19.61 61.18
C ALA A 286 -68.49 18.12 60.96
N LEU A 287 -68.87 17.71 59.75
CA LEU A 287 -69.12 16.29 59.46
C LEU A 287 -67.85 15.45 59.61
N SER A 288 -68.01 14.23 60.10
CA SER A 288 -66.90 13.27 60.15
C SER A 288 -66.39 12.91 58.75
N THR A 289 -65.15 12.48 58.64
CA THR A 289 -64.58 11.98 57.38
C THR A 289 -65.36 10.78 56.82
N ALA A 290 -65.93 9.94 57.69
CA ALA A 290 -66.81 8.85 57.30
C ALA A 290 -68.15 9.34 56.73
N GLY A 291 -68.69 10.44 57.27
CA GLY A 291 -69.88 11.12 56.72
C GLY A 291 -69.59 11.71 55.34
N ILE A 292 -68.49 12.44 55.20
CA ILE A 292 -68.07 13.01 53.90
C ILE A 292 -67.81 11.91 52.86
N ALA A 293 -67.15 10.82 53.24
CA ALA A 293 -66.92 9.67 52.35
C ALA A 293 -68.21 8.96 51.91
N ALA A 294 -69.30 9.11 52.68
CA ALA A 294 -70.60 8.51 52.38
C ALA A 294 -71.46 9.37 51.44
N LEU A 295 -71.04 10.59 51.11
CA LEU A 295 -71.72 11.42 50.11
C LEU A 295 -71.72 10.70 48.75
N THR A 296 -72.89 10.63 48.15
CA THR A 296 -73.08 10.18 46.77
C THR A 296 -72.55 11.22 45.79
N THR A 297 -72.24 10.82 44.56
CA THR A 297 -71.76 11.75 43.51
C THR A 297 -72.77 12.85 43.22
N ASN A 298 -74.07 12.57 43.27
CA ASN A 298 -75.12 13.59 43.09
C ASN A 298 -75.12 14.63 44.21
N GLN A 299 -74.86 14.22 45.45
CA GLN A 299 -74.73 15.15 46.58
C GLN A 299 -73.45 15.98 46.47
N VAL A 300 -72.36 15.41 45.95
CA VAL A 300 -71.11 16.14 45.71
C VAL A 300 -71.27 17.18 44.60
N VAL A 301 -71.99 16.86 43.52
CA VAL A 301 -72.38 17.83 42.48
C VAL A 301 -73.17 19.00 43.09
N ALA A 302 -73.99 18.75 44.11
CA ALA A 302 -74.79 19.79 44.76
C ALA A 302 -73.98 20.69 45.71
N LEU A 303 -72.71 20.38 46.00
CA LEU A 303 -71.85 21.21 46.85
C LEU A 303 -71.43 22.48 46.12
N THR A 304 -71.50 23.60 46.83
CA THR A 304 -71.02 24.89 46.32
C THR A 304 -69.51 25.06 46.52
N SER A 305 -68.91 25.95 45.73
CA SER A 305 -67.53 26.41 45.92
C SER A 305 -67.22 26.84 47.36
N ALA A 306 -68.14 27.55 48.02
CA ALA A 306 -67.99 28.00 49.41
C ALA A 306 -67.95 26.81 50.38
N GLN A 307 -68.81 25.81 50.16
CA GLN A 307 -68.82 24.58 50.94
C GLN A 307 -67.52 23.79 50.78
N LEU A 308 -67.04 23.59 49.54
CA LEU A 308 -65.77 22.92 49.28
C LEU A 308 -64.58 23.65 49.93
N SER A 309 -64.54 24.99 49.85
CA SER A 309 -63.48 25.79 50.49
C SER A 309 -63.45 25.70 52.01
N SER A 310 -64.59 25.38 52.64
CA SER A 310 -64.70 25.25 54.09
C SER A 310 -64.29 23.88 54.62
N MET A 311 -64.12 22.88 53.75
CA MET A 311 -63.76 21.53 54.14
C MET A 311 -62.30 21.44 54.60
N ALA A 312 -62.07 20.69 55.68
CA ALA A 312 -60.72 20.34 56.11
C ALA A 312 -60.03 19.39 55.11
N SER A 313 -58.70 19.45 55.02
CA SER A 313 -57.93 18.55 54.13
C SER A 313 -58.23 17.07 54.40
N ALA A 314 -58.44 16.66 55.65
CA ALA A 314 -58.80 15.28 55.99
C ALA A 314 -60.16 14.84 55.39
N GLN A 315 -61.11 15.77 55.26
CA GLN A 315 -62.42 15.50 54.64
C GLN A 315 -62.29 15.35 53.13
N VAL A 316 -61.54 16.23 52.47
CA VAL A 316 -61.28 16.11 51.01
C VAL A 316 -60.50 14.83 50.70
N ALA A 317 -59.53 14.46 51.54
CA ALA A 317 -58.81 13.20 51.40
C ALA A 317 -59.69 11.95 51.65
N ALA A 318 -60.87 12.09 52.27
CA ALA A 318 -61.81 11.00 52.51
C ALA A 318 -62.77 10.77 51.33
N LEU A 319 -62.93 11.74 50.43
CA LEU A 319 -63.75 11.60 49.23
C LEU A 319 -63.20 10.50 48.31
N SER A 320 -64.10 9.73 47.69
CA SER A 320 -63.72 8.77 46.66
C SER A 320 -63.23 9.46 45.38
N SER A 321 -62.55 8.73 44.50
CA SER A 321 -62.15 9.25 43.18
C SER A 321 -63.35 9.66 42.33
N SER A 322 -64.45 8.90 42.38
CA SER A 322 -65.70 9.25 41.70
C SER A 322 -66.35 10.51 42.28
N ALA A 323 -66.28 10.71 43.61
CA ALA A 323 -66.76 11.93 44.24
C ALA A 323 -65.94 13.16 43.81
N ILE A 324 -64.60 13.07 43.84
CA ILE A 324 -63.72 14.14 43.35
C ILE A 324 -63.98 14.46 41.87
N GLY A 325 -64.12 13.43 41.03
CA GLY A 325 -64.46 13.58 39.61
C GLY A 325 -65.88 14.10 39.36
N ALA A 326 -66.78 14.06 40.34
CA ALA A 326 -68.13 14.59 40.23
C ALA A 326 -68.22 16.10 40.55
N ILE A 327 -67.18 16.72 41.12
CA ILE A 327 -67.17 18.15 41.41
C ILE A 327 -67.24 18.94 40.10
N GLU A 328 -68.20 19.85 39.96
CA GLU A 328 -68.33 20.64 38.74
C GLU A 328 -67.09 21.52 38.50
N THR A 329 -66.75 21.79 37.23
CA THR A 329 -65.55 22.57 36.87
C THR A 329 -65.57 23.97 37.49
N ALA A 330 -66.75 24.57 37.66
CA ALA A 330 -66.91 25.88 38.29
C ALA A 330 -66.53 25.82 39.78
N ASP A 331 -66.91 24.75 40.48
CA ASP A 331 -66.71 24.58 41.92
C ASP A 331 -65.34 24.06 42.32
N LEU A 332 -64.60 23.47 41.37
CA LEU A 332 -63.25 22.96 41.60
C LEU A 332 -62.28 24.06 42.08
N SER A 333 -62.52 25.30 41.67
CA SER A 333 -61.76 26.48 42.11
C SER A 333 -61.95 26.80 43.60
N GLY A 334 -63.04 26.33 44.21
CA GLY A 334 -63.32 26.44 45.63
C GLY A 334 -62.39 25.61 46.53
N LEU A 335 -61.72 24.57 45.99
CA LEU A 335 -60.76 23.79 46.79
C LEU A 335 -59.54 24.65 47.15
N THR A 336 -59.17 24.72 48.42
CA THR A 336 -57.94 25.41 48.81
C THR A 336 -56.70 24.64 48.34
N THR A 337 -55.55 25.31 48.26
CA THR A 337 -54.27 24.64 47.97
C THR A 337 -53.95 23.53 48.98
N ALA A 338 -54.36 23.69 50.25
CA ALA A 338 -54.23 22.66 51.28
C ALA A 338 -55.15 21.45 51.06
N ASN A 339 -56.31 21.65 50.40
CA ASN A 339 -57.18 20.53 49.99
C ASN A 339 -56.58 19.80 48.78
N VAL A 340 -56.02 20.53 47.81
CA VAL A 340 -55.41 19.94 46.62
C VAL A 340 -54.11 19.18 46.96
N ALA A 341 -53.31 19.69 47.88
CA ALA A 341 -52.05 19.08 48.30
C ALA A 341 -52.20 17.66 48.91
N VAL A 342 -53.37 17.34 49.49
CA VAL A 342 -53.65 16.03 50.09
C VAL A 342 -54.32 15.04 49.15
N LEU A 343 -54.62 15.44 47.90
CA LEU A 343 -55.19 14.54 46.91
C LEU A 343 -54.21 13.42 46.57
N ARG A 344 -54.72 12.19 46.56
CA ARG A 344 -53.95 11.01 46.15
C ARG A 344 -54.03 10.80 44.64
N SER A 345 -53.08 10.06 44.08
CA SER A 345 -53.02 9.77 42.64
C SER A 345 -54.33 9.17 42.10
N ALA A 346 -55.00 8.28 42.86
CA ALA A 346 -56.28 7.72 42.45
C ALA A 346 -57.43 8.75 42.38
N GLN A 347 -57.42 9.77 43.26
CA GLN A 347 -58.42 10.84 43.24
C GLN A 347 -58.17 11.80 42.07
N LEU A 348 -56.91 12.13 41.81
CA LEU A 348 -56.52 12.93 40.65
C LEU A 348 -56.84 12.23 39.34
N ALA A 349 -56.61 10.91 39.23
CA ALA A 349 -57.00 10.12 38.07
C ALA A 349 -58.52 10.11 37.83
N GLY A 350 -59.33 10.42 38.85
CA GLY A 350 -60.77 10.59 38.72
C GLY A 350 -61.20 11.92 38.08
N LEU A 351 -60.31 12.90 37.98
CA LEU A 351 -60.60 14.18 37.32
C LEU A 351 -60.60 14.05 35.79
N ALA A 352 -61.63 14.57 35.15
CA ALA A 352 -61.65 14.82 33.72
C ALA A 352 -60.65 15.90 33.33
N THR A 353 -60.24 15.91 32.05
CA THR A 353 -59.29 16.89 31.51
C THR A 353 -59.77 18.34 31.68
N ALA A 354 -61.07 18.59 31.49
CA ALA A 354 -61.65 19.92 31.72
C ALA A 354 -61.56 20.39 33.18
N GLN A 355 -61.61 19.47 34.15
CA GLN A 355 -61.42 19.79 35.57
C GLN A 355 -59.95 20.08 35.88
N VAL A 356 -59.02 19.32 35.31
CA VAL A 356 -57.58 19.61 35.46
C VAL A 356 -57.25 21.01 34.90
N ALA A 357 -57.78 21.37 33.73
CA ALA A 357 -57.64 22.71 33.15
C ALA A 357 -58.26 23.83 34.01
N ALA A 358 -59.29 23.51 34.80
CA ALA A 358 -59.98 24.46 35.68
C ALA A 358 -59.26 24.73 37.01
N LEU A 359 -58.25 23.93 37.39
CA LEU A 359 -57.42 24.20 38.56
C LEU A 359 -56.63 25.50 38.37
N SER A 360 -56.49 26.30 39.42
CA SER A 360 -55.60 27.45 39.41
C SER A 360 -54.12 27.01 39.38
N THR A 361 -53.24 27.90 38.94
CA THR A 361 -51.78 27.69 38.95
C THR A 361 -51.25 27.40 40.35
N ASN A 362 -51.82 28.02 41.39
CA ASN A 362 -51.49 27.78 42.79
C ASN A 362 -51.91 26.38 43.27
N GLN A 363 -53.08 25.88 42.82
CA GLN A 363 -53.54 24.54 43.13
C GLN A 363 -52.66 23.47 42.46
N ILE A 364 -52.26 23.67 41.19
CA ILE A 364 -51.32 22.77 40.50
C ILE A 364 -49.96 22.76 41.20
N ALA A 365 -49.43 23.93 41.58
CA ALA A 365 -48.18 24.03 42.32
C ALA A 365 -48.23 23.36 43.70
N ALA A 366 -49.42 23.25 44.31
CA ALA A 366 -49.61 22.60 45.61
C ALA A 366 -49.66 21.07 45.54
N LEU A 367 -49.79 20.46 44.36
CA LEU A 367 -49.79 19.00 44.20
C LEU A 367 -48.45 18.40 44.65
N SER A 368 -48.49 17.27 45.34
CA SER A 368 -47.25 16.53 45.65
C SER A 368 -46.60 15.97 44.37
N THR A 369 -45.30 15.71 44.41
CA THR A 369 -44.59 15.08 43.28
C THR A 369 -45.15 13.71 42.93
N ALA A 370 -45.55 12.91 43.94
CA ALA A 370 -46.21 11.62 43.76
C ALA A 370 -47.59 11.76 43.09
N ALA A 371 -48.36 12.80 43.46
CA ALA A 371 -49.62 13.14 42.82
C ALA A 371 -49.43 13.50 41.34
N VAL A 372 -48.48 14.38 41.02
CA VAL A 372 -48.16 14.78 39.64
C VAL A 372 -47.68 13.59 38.81
N SER A 373 -46.86 12.70 39.37
CA SER A 373 -46.40 11.48 38.69
C SER A 373 -47.53 10.50 38.34
N GLY A 374 -48.66 10.59 39.05
CA GLY A 374 -49.84 9.74 38.84
C GLY A 374 -50.86 10.30 37.85
N LEU A 375 -50.62 11.49 37.29
CA LEU A 375 -51.48 12.06 36.25
C LEU A 375 -51.35 11.25 34.95
N SER A 376 -52.48 11.03 34.27
CA SER A 376 -52.48 10.45 32.93
C SER A 376 -51.92 11.42 31.89
N THR A 377 -51.44 10.92 30.76
CA THR A 377 -50.95 11.78 29.67
C THR A 377 -52.03 12.72 29.14
N ASN A 378 -53.30 12.31 29.11
CA ASN A 378 -54.41 13.19 28.73
C ASN A 378 -54.62 14.33 29.73
N GLN A 379 -54.40 14.10 31.02
CA GLN A 379 -54.48 15.14 32.04
C GLN A 379 -53.28 16.09 32.00
N ILE A 380 -52.10 15.58 31.62
CA ILE A 380 -50.91 16.42 31.39
C ILE A 380 -51.11 17.31 30.15
N VAL A 381 -51.62 16.78 29.05
CA VAL A 381 -51.99 17.55 27.84
C VAL A 381 -53.07 18.59 28.15
N ALA A 382 -53.94 18.34 29.13
CA ALA A 382 -54.99 19.26 29.53
C ALA A 382 -54.51 20.41 30.42
N LEU A 383 -53.24 20.41 30.85
CA LEU A 383 -52.69 21.57 31.53
C LEU A 383 -52.69 22.77 30.59
N THR A 384 -52.97 23.93 31.13
CA THR A 384 -52.72 25.19 30.43
C THR A 384 -51.25 25.55 30.56
N THR A 385 -50.73 26.34 29.61
CA THR A 385 -49.35 26.85 29.65
C THR A 385 -49.02 27.60 30.95
N GLY A 386 -50.00 28.31 31.53
CA GLY A 386 -49.86 28.94 32.84
C GLY A 386 -49.67 27.93 33.97
N GLN A 387 -50.42 26.82 33.97
CA GLN A 387 -50.28 25.75 34.95
C GLN A 387 -48.98 24.96 34.78
N ALA A 388 -48.55 24.69 33.54
CA ALA A 388 -47.26 24.07 33.28
C ALA A 388 -46.11 24.93 33.85
N SER A 389 -46.15 26.25 33.64
CA SER A 389 -45.16 27.19 34.18
C SER A 389 -45.12 27.25 35.72
N SER A 390 -46.22 26.89 36.39
CA SER A 390 -46.30 26.89 37.86
C SER A 390 -45.76 25.62 38.51
N LEU A 391 -45.51 24.56 37.73
CA LEU A 391 -44.86 23.35 38.22
C LEU A 391 -43.49 23.67 38.82
N SER A 392 -43.19 23.03 39.94
CA SER A 392 -41.89 23.06 40.57
C SER A 392 -40.90 22.13 39.86
N THR A 393 -39.61 22.41 40.00
CA THR A 393 -38.52 21.55 39.52
C THR A 393 -38.68 20.09 39.98
N ALA A 394 -39.11 19.87 41.22
CA ALA A 394 -39.32 18.53 41.77
C ALA A 394 -40.54 17.82 41.16
N GLN A 395 -41.62 18.55 40.84
CA GLN A 395 -42.79 17.98 40.17
C GLN A 395 -42.47 17.58 38.73
N VAL A 396 -41.76 18.45 37.99
CA VAL A 396 -41.32 18.16 36.61
C VAL A 396 -40.36 16.96 36.59
N ALA A 397 -39.37 16.92 37.49
CA ALA A 397 -38.47 15.78 37.62
C ALA A 397 -39.20 14.48 37.98
N GLY A 398 -40.34 14.56 38.69
CA GLY A 398 -41.20 13.43 39.03
C GLY A 398 -42.14 12.94 37.91
N LEU A 399 -42.24 13.66 36.79
CA LEU A 399 -43.06 13.23 35.65
C LEU A 399 -42.54 11.93 35.04
N THR A 400 -43.43 11.07 34.55
CA THR A 400 -43.00 9.91 33.77
C THR A 400 -42.45 10.33 32.41
N THR A 401 -41.67 9.48 31.74
CA THR A 401 -41.16 9.76 30.39
C THR A 401 -42.31 9.97 29.39
N ALA A 402 -43.41 9.23 29.53
CA ALA A 402 -44.61 9.40 28.72
C ALA A 402 -45.31 10.75 28.99
N ALA A 403 -45.35 11.20 30.25
CA ALA A 403 -45.90 12.50 30.60
C ALA A 403 -45.04 13.64 30.05
N VAL A 404 -43.71 13.56 30.15
CA VAL A 404 -42.81 14.55 29.54
C VAL A 404 -42.99 14.60 28.03
N ALA A 405 -43.03 13.45 27.34
CA ALA A 405 -43.27 13.40 25.90
C ALA A 405 -44.66 13.91 25.48
N ALA A 406 -45.65 13.80 26.37
CA ALA A 406 -47.02 14.26 26.12
C ALA A 406 -47.23 15.76 26.37
N LEU A 407 -46.31 16.45 27.06
CA LEU A 407 -46.40 17.91 27.23
C LEU A 407 -46.45 18.59 25.86
N GLU A 408 -47.43 19.45 25.65
CA GLU A 408 -47.49 20.26 24.45
C GLU A 408 -46.27 21.17 24.35
N THR A 409 -45.85 21.51 23.14
CA THR A 409 -44.63 22.31 22.91
C THR A 409 -44.64 23.64 23.67
N ALA A 410 -45.79 24.32 23.72
CA ALA A 410 -45.95 25.59 24.43
C ALA A 410 -45.81 25.42 25.95
N ASP A 411 -46.34 24.33 26.49
CA ASP A 411 -46.28 24.03 27.93
C ASP A 411 -44.87 23.63 28.35
N PHE A 412 -44.19 22.83 27.53
CA PHE A 412 -42.79 22.47 27.74
C PHE A 412 -41.89 23.71 27.73
N ALA A 413 -42.09 24.61 26.76
CA ALA A 413 -41.35 25.88 26.67
C ALA A 413 -41.64 26.84 27.83
N ALA A 414 -42.79 26.71 28.49
CA ALA A 414 -43.16 27.54 29.64
C ALA A 414 -42.62 27.00 30.98
N LEU A 415 -42.02 25.81 31.00
CA LEU A 415 -41.35 25.29 32.18
C LEU A 415 -40.17 26.19 32.56
N LYS A 416 -39.83 26.19 33.85
CA LYS A 416 -38.65 26.92 34.34
C LYS A 416 -37.38 26.24 33.84
N SER A 417 -36.35 27.01 33.47
CA SER A 417 -35.09 26.45 32.98
C SER A 417 -34.41 25.48 33.98
N ASP A 418 -34.53 25.74 35.29
CA ASP A 418 -34.08 24.81 36.33
C ASP A 418 -34.82 23.46 36.30
N ALA A 419 -36.09 23.45 35.91
CA ALA A 419 -36.89 22.24 35.77
C ALA A 419 -36.48 21.42 34.54
N ILE A 420 -36.20 22.09 33.41
CA ILE A 420 -35.65 21.46 32.21
C ILE A 420 -34.27 20.84 32.52
N ALA A 421 -33.39 21.59 33.19
CA ALA A 421 -32.07 21.12 33.59
C ALA A 421 -32.12 19.94 34.58
N ALA A 422 -33.19 19.83 35.38
CA ALA A 422 -33.39 18.75 36.35
C ALA A 422 -34.01 17.46 35.76
N LEU A 423 -34.39 17.44 34.47
CA LEU A 423 -34.89 16.22 33.82
C LEU A 423 -33.85 15.10 33.89
N SER A 424 -34.28 13.89 34.20
CA SER A 424 -33.41 12.71 34.10
C SER A 424 -33.01 12.43 32.64
N ALA A 425 -31.89 11.72 32.45
CA ALA A 425 -31.45 11.26 31.14
C ALA A 425 -32.55 10.47 30.39
N ASN A 426 -33.36 9.68 31.09
CA ASN A 426 -34.48 8.95 30.49
C ASN A 426 -35.63 9.86 30.04
N GLN A 427 -35.91 10.94 30.76
CA GLN A 427 -36.90 11.95 30.35
C GLN A 427 -36.39 12.73 29.14
N VAL A 428 -35.11 13.13 29.13
CA VAL A 428 -34.50 13.82 27.97
C VAL A 428 -34.50 12.93 26.73
N LYS A 429 -34.22 11.63 26.88
CA LYS A 429 -34.32 10.66 25.78
C LYS A 429 -35.73 10.54 25.19
N ALA A 430 -36.76 10.78 26.00
CA ALA A 430 -38.16 10.68 25.61
C ALA A 430 -38.71 11.97 24.98
N LEU A 431 -37.93 13.06 24.95
CA LEU A 431 -38.36 14.30 24.32
C LEU A 431 -38.66 14.09 22.84
N THR A 432 -39.73 14.72 22.39
CA THR A 432 -40.03 14.83 20.96
C THR A 432 -39.13 15.86 20.30
N THR A 433 -38.97 15.79 18.98
CA THR A 433 -38.17 16.79 18.23
C THR A 433 -38.72 18.20 18.38
N ASN A 434 -40.05 18.37 18.45
CA ASN A 434 -40.68 19.67 18.69
C ASN A 434 -40.33 20.25 20.07
N GLN A 435 -40.25 19.41 21.10
CA GLN A 435 -39.84 19.85 22.44
C GLN A 435 -38.36 20.20 22.50
N VAL A 436 -37.50 19.50 21.74
CA VAL A 436 -36.08 19.84 21.61
C VAL A 436 -35.88 21.18 20.92
N VAL A 437 -36.62 21.45 19.84
CA VAL A 437 -36.63 22.76 19.15
C VAL A 437 -37.19 23.87 20.04
N ALA A 438 -38.06 23.53 21.00
CA ALA A 438 -38.62 24.51 21.94
C ALA A 438 -37.68 24.90 23.08
N LEU A 439 -36.53 24.22 23.22
CA LEU A 439 -35.50 24.62 24.18
C LEU A 439 -34.95 25.99 23.81
N THR A 440 -34.76 26.85 24.80
CA THR A 440 -33.93 28.03 24.60
C THR A 440 -32.45 27.65 24.57
N THR A 441 -31.63 28.48 23.95
CA THR A 441 -30.17 28.28 23.94
C THR A 441 -29.56 28.23 25.35
N ALA A 442 -30.13 28.94 26.32
CA ALA A 442 -29.70 28.88 27.72
C ALA A 442 -30.03 27.52 28.37
N GLU A 443 -31.19 26.94 28.04
CA GLU A 443 -31.59 25.62 28.53
C GLU A 443 -30.78 24.50 27.89
N ALA A 444 -30.52 24.59 26.57
CA ALA A 444 -29.60 23.69 25.89
C ALA A 444 -28.21 23.72 26.52
N ALA A 445 -27.69 24.92 26.85
CA ALA A 445 -26.40 25.07 27.54
C ALA A 445 -26.39 24.51 28.97
N ALA A 446 -27.55 24.47 29.63
CA ALA A 446 -27.71 23.95 30.98
C ALA A 446 -27.75 22.41 31.03
N LEU A 447 -28.00 21.74 29.90
CA LEU A 447 -27.98 20.28 29.83
C LEU A 447 -26.64 19.70 30.30
N SER A 448 -26.73 18.69 31.16
CA SER A 448 -25.59 17.90 31.61
C SER A 448 -25.09 16.95 30.53
N THR A 449 -23.84 16.50 30.67
CA THR A 449 -23.23 15.49 29.80
C THR A 449 -24.08 14.22 29.68
N ALA A 450 -24.71 13.77 30.78
CA ALA A 450 -25.55 12.57 30.77
C ALA A 450 -26.88 12.77 30.01
N GLN A 451 -27.46 13.97 30.08
CA GLN A 451 -28.68 14.31 29.34
C GLN A 451 -28.40 14.43 27.84
N VAL A 452 -27.32 15.11 27.44
CA VAL A 452 -26.92 15.24 26.01
C VAL A 452 -26.61 13.87 25.41
N ALA A 453 -25.87 13.02 26.14
CA ALA A 453 -25.59 11.65 25.69
C ALA A 453 -26.84 10.77 25.60
N ALA A 454 -27.94 11.12 26.27
CA ALA A 454 -29.20 10.37 26.24
C ALA A 454 -30.16 10.82 25.14
N LEU A 455 -29.93 11.95 24.47
CA LEU A 455 -30.76 12.43 23.36
C LEU A 455 -30.88 11.34 22.27
N SER A 456 -32.06 11.19 21.67
CA SER A 456 -32.21 10.34 20.48
C SER A 456 -31.46 10.95 19.29
N THR A 457 -31.20 10.16 18.25
CA THR A 457 -30.61 10.66 17.00
C THR A 457 -31.49 11.72 16.35
N ASP A 458 -32.81 11.54 16.40
CA ASP A 458 -33.78 12.51 15.86
C ASP A 458 -33.76 13.81 16.66
N ALA A 459 -33.65 13.73 17.99
CA ALA A 459 -33.48 14.89 18.86
C ALA A 459 -32.17 15.64 18.57
N VAL A 460 -31.05 14.91 18.38
CA VAL A 460 -29.78 15.54 18.00
C VAL A 460 -29.87 16.22 16.64
N ALA A 461 -30.51 15.60 15.65
CA ALA A 461 -30.73 16.21 14.33
C ALA A 461 -31.65 17.45 14.39
N ALA A 462 -32.58 17.49 15.34
CA ALA A 462 -33.52 18.59 15.55
C ALA A 462 -32.94 19.78 16.33
N LEU A 463 -31.80 19.63 17.03
CA LEU A 463 -31.17 20.74 17.75
C LEU A 463 -30.88 21.93 16.81
N GLU A 464 -31.23 23.13 17.21
CA GLU A 464 -30.85 24.31 16.43
C GLU A 464 -29.33 24.53 16.52
N THR A 465 -28.74 25.14 15.49
CA THR A 465 -27.27 25.35 15.45
C THR A 465 -26.78 26.24 16.59
N ALA A 466 -27.59 27.22 17.01
CA ALA A 466 -27.32 28.07 18.16
C ALA A 466 -27.28 27.26 19.46
N ASP A 467 -28.25 26.36 19.67
CA ASP A 467 -28.32 25.51 20.85
C ASP A 467 -27.16 24.53 20.93
N LEU A 468 -26.85 23.86 19.81
CA LEU A 468 -25.70 22.95 19.74
C LEU A 468 -24.38 23.67 20.04
N SER A 469 -24.23 24.92 19.60
CA SER A 469 -23.04 25.74 19.88
C SER A 469 -22.91 26.15 21.36
N ALA A 470 -24.03 26.23 22.08
CA ALA A 470 -24.07 26.60 23.48
C ALA A 470 -23.90 25.39 24.43
N ILE A 471 -24.13 24.17 23.93
CA ILE A 471 -23.84 22.94 24.68
C ILE A 471 -22.34 22.86 25.00
N LYS A 472 -22.03 22.53 26.26
CA LYS A 472 -20.64 22.41 26.75
C LYS A 472 -19.85 21.38 25.95
N THR A 473 -18.59 21.69 25.64
CA THR A 473 -17.67 20.78 24.93
C THR A 473 -17.60 19.37 25.53
N ALA A 474 -17.59 19.23 26.86
CA ALA A 474 -17.58 17.93 27.53
C ALA A 474 -18.87 17.11 27.30
N ALA A 475 -20.00 17.77 27.03
CA ALA A 475 -21.25 17.11 26.69
C ALA A 475 -21.28 16.68 25.21
N VAL A 476 -20.77 17.52 24.29
CA VAL A 476 -20.57 17.14 22.88
C VAL A 476 -19.62 15.94 22.77
N ALA A 477 -18.54 15.92 23.55
CA ALA A 477 -17.58 14.82 23.61
C ALA A 477 -18.20 13.46 24.00
N ALA A 478 -19.33 13.48 24.71
CA ALA A 478 -20.04 12.28 25.17
C ALA A 478 -21.07 11.76 24.16
N LEU A 479 -21.24 12.42 23.00
CA LEU A 479 -22.09 11.91 21.93
C LEU A 479 -21.58 10.55 21.43
N SER A 480 -22.50 9.62 21.27
CA SER A 480 -22.26 8.33 20.62
C SER A 480 -22.01 8.51 19.11
N SER A 481 -21.39 7.52 18.48
CA SER A 481 -21.18 7.50 17.02
C SER A 481 -22.48 7.66 16.23
N ALA A 482 -23.59 7.06 16.69
CA ALA A 482 -24.90 7.22 16.05
C ALA A 482 -25.44 8.65 16.15
N GLN A 483 -25.26 9.31 17.31
CA GLN A 483 -25.66 10.72 17.47
C GLN A 483 -24.78 11.65 16.64
N VAL A 484 -23.47 11.41 16.54
CA VAL A 484 -22.57 12.20 15.68
C VAL A 484 -22.96 12.02 14.21
N ALA A 485 -23.27 10.80 13.76
CA ALA A 485 -23.75 10.55 12.40
C ALA A 485 -25.12 11.21 12.10
N ALA A 486 -25.93 11.45 13.13
CA ALA A 486 -27.24 12.10 13.01
C ALA A 486 -27.16 13.64 12.93
N LEU A 487 -26.01 14.24 13.23
CA LEU A 487 -25.83 15.69 13.08
C LEU A 487 -26.06 16.10 11.62
N THR A 488 -26.73 17.21 11.39
CA THR A 488 -26.86 17.79 10.06
C THR A 488 -25.54 18.43 9.61
N THR A 489 -25.38 18.65 8.31
CA THR A 489 -24.20 19.35 7.78
C THR A 489 -24.07 20.77 8.32
N ALA A 490 -25.18 21.49 8.51
CA ALA A 490 -25.21 22.81 9.12
C ALA A 490 -24.76 22.78 10.60
N GLN A 491 -25.19 21.77 11.35
CA GLN A 491 -24.76 21.56 12.74
C GLN A 491 -23.26 21.25 12.83
N VAL A 492 -22.73 20.38 11.97
CA VAL A 492 -21.29 20.06 11.92
C VAL A 492 -20.47 21.29 11.55
N ASN A 493 -20.89 22.06 10.56
CA ASN A 493 -20.22 23.30 10.16
C ASN A 493 -20.19 24.35 11.30
N ASN A 494 -21.24 24.40 12.13
CA ASN A 494 -21.33 25.34 13.26
C ASN A 494 -20.64 24.87 14.56
N LEU A 495 -20.11 23.64 14.62
CA LEU A 495 -19.40 23.15 15.80
C LEU A 495 -18.13 23.94 16.05
N ALA A 496 -17.93 24.39 17.29
CA ALA A 496 -16.65 24.94 17.71
C ALA A 496 -15.53 23.90 17.52
N THR A 497 -14.34 24.35 17.10
CA THR A 497 -13.17 23.49 16.85
C THR A 497 -12.81 22.63 18.08
N ALA A 498 -12.90 23.20 19.29
CA ALA A 498 -12.68 22.48 20.54
C ALA A 498 -13.70 21.35 20.77
N SER A 499 -14.96 21.55 20.38
CA SER A 499 -16.01 20.53 20.52
C SER A 499 -15.86 19.40 19.51
N LEU A 500 -15.49 19.70 18.27
CA LEU A 500 -15.16 18.68 17.27
C LEU A 500 -13.91 17.88 17.67
N ALA A 501 -12.86 18.56 18.11
CA ALA A 501 -11.62 17.92 18.57
C ALA A 501 -11.80 17.09 19.86
N ALA A 502 -12.84 17.36 20.66
CA ALA A 502 -13.17 16.58 21.84
C ALA A 502 -13.97 15.30 21.53
N LEU A 503 -14.51 15.12 20.31
CA LEU A 503 -15.21 13.90 19.93
C LEU A 503 -14.27 12.69 19.95
N SER A 504 -14.81 11.52 20.30
CA SER A 504 -14.05 10.28 20.22
C SER A 504 -13.64 9.95 18.78
N THR A 505 -12.59 9.15 18.60
CA THR A 505 -12.19 8.64 17.28
C THR A 505 -13.31 7.87 16.59
N ALA A 506 -14.14 7.15 17.36
CA ALA A 506 -15.33 6.47 16.85
C ALA A 506 -16.42 7.45 16.39
N GLY A 507 -16.58 8.60 17.09
CA GLY A 507 -17.46 9.68 16.67
C GLY A 507 -17.02 10.30 15.34
N ILE A 508 -15.73 10.66 15.23
CA ILE A 508 -15.17 11.20 13.98
C ILE A 508 -15.26 10.19 12.83
N ALA A 509 -15.00 8.91 13.09
CA ALA A 509 -15.15 7.86 12.07
C ALA A 509 -16.60 7.65 11.61
N ALA A 510 -17.59 8.04 12.44
CA ALA A 510 -19.01 7.92 12.12
C ALA A 510 -19.55 9.08 11.30
N LEU A 511 -18.76 10.15 11.07
CA LEU A 511 -19.15 11.22 10.17
C LEU A 511 -19.39 10.67 8.75
N THR A 512 -20.54 11.02 8.20
CA THR A 512 -20.88 10.80 6.80
C THR A 512 -20.00 11.67 5.89
N THR A 513 -19.86 11.28 4.63
CA THR A 513 -19.08 12.07 3.66
C THR A 513 -19.62 13.49 3.50
N ASN A 514 -20.95 13.68 3.55
CA ASN A 514 -21.56 15.01 3.47
C ASN A 514 -21.23 15.88 4.69
N GLN A 515 -21.17 15.28 5.89
CA GLN A 515 -20.74 16.00 7.09
C GLN A 515 -19.25 16.35 7.04
N VAL A 516 -18.40 15.50 6.46
CA VAL A 516 -16.97 15.78 6.27
C VAL A 516 -16.76 16.91 5.26
N VAL A 517 -17.52 16.94 4.16
CA VAL A 517 -17.55 18.07 3.20
C VAL A 517 -17.93 19.38 3.90
N ALA A 518 -18.84 19.33 4.87
CA ALA A 518 -19.28 20.51 5.60
C ALA A 518 -18.27 21.03 6.65
N LEU A 519 -17.17 20.31 6.90
CA LEU A 519 -16.12 20.76 7.82
C LEU A 519 -15.33 21.91 7.21
N THR A 520 -15.09 22.95 8.00
CA THR A 520 -14.20 24.05 7.62
C THR A 520 -12.73 23.65 7.75
N SER A 521 -11.85 24.34 7.02
CA SER A 521 -10.40 24.25 7.17
C SER A 521 -9.93 24.34 8.63
N ALA A 522 -10.52 25.25 9.42
CA ALA A 522 -10.18 25.42 10.84
C ALA A 522 -10.57 24.20 11.68
N GLN A 523 -11.75 23.63 11.42
CA GLN A 523 -12.21 22.41 12.08
C GLN A 523 -11.32 21.20 11.74
N LEU A 524 -10.98 21.01 10.46
CA LEU A 524 -10.05 19.95 10.03
C LEU A 524 -8.66 20.10 10.68
N SER A 525 -8.13 21.33 10.75
CA SER A 525 -6.84 21.61 11.39
C SER A 525 -6.82 21.33 12.91
N SER A 526 -7.99 21.37 13.55
CA SER A 526 -8.14 21.13 14.99
C SER A 526 -8.20 19.66 15.39
N LEU A 527 -8.38 18.75 14.41
CA LEU A 527 -8.45 17.32 14.67
C LEU A 527 -7.08 16.77 15.08
N ALA A 528 -7.06 15.91 16.10
CA ALA A 528 -5.89 15.14 16.46
C ALA A 528 -5.54 14.11 15.38
N SER A 529 -4.26 13.74 15.27
CA SER A 529 -3.80 12.72 14.30
C SER A 529 -4.58 11.40 14.43
N ALA A 530 -4.92 10.96 15.65
CA ALA A 530 -5.72 9.75 15.85
C ALA A 530 -7.14 9.84 15.27
N GLN A 531 -7.75 11.03 15.28
CA GLN A 531 -9.08 11.27 14.70
C GLN A 531 -9.01 11.27 13.17
N VAL A 532 -8.01 11.92 12.57
CA VAL A 532 -7.80 11.90 11.10
C VAL A 532 -7.49 10.48 10.62
N ALA A 533 -6.69 9.72 11.36
CA ALA A 533 -6.44 8.30 11.06
C ALA A 533 -7.68 7.41 11.21
N ALA A 534 -8.73 7.85 11.92
CA ALA A 534 -9.97 7.11 12.08
C ALA A 534 -10.96 7.35 10.92
N LEU A 535 -10.79 8.43 10.14
CA LEU A 535 -11.62 8.72 8.98
C LEU A 535 -11.50 7.62 7.92
N SER A 536 -12.61 7.30 7.25
CA SER A 536 -12.58 6.35 6.12
C SER A 536 -11.88 6.96 4.89
N SER A 537 -11.48 6.11 3.95
CA SER A 537 -10.95 6.58 2.66
C SER A 537 -11.93 7.45 1.89
N ASN A 538 -13.24 7.14 1.96
CA ASN A 538 -14.29 7.95 1.34
C ASN A 538 -14.44 9.31 2.02
N ALA A 539 -14.31 9.36 3.36
CA ALA A 539 -14.34 10.62 4.10
C ALA A 539 -13.14 11.51 3.74
N ILE A 540 -11.92 10.98 3.72
CA ILE A 540 -10.72 11.71 3.31
C ILE A 540 -10.84 12.19 1.85
N GLY A 541 -11.31 11.33 0.94
CA GLY A 541 -11.56 11.67 -0.46
C GLY A 541 -12.70 12.67 -0.67
N ALA A 542 -13.57 12.87 0.32
CA ALA A 542 -14.66 13.86 0.24
C ALA A 542 -14.23 15.26 0.71
N ILE A 543 -13.06 15.43 1.33
CA ILE A 543 -12.56 16.74 1.77
C ILE A 543 -12.35 17.64 0.56
N GLU A 544 -12.95 18.83 0.55
CA GLU A 544 -12.80 19.76 -0.57
C GLU A 544 -11.33 20.21 -0.74
N THR A 545 -10.92 20.50 -1.98
CA THR A 545 -9.52 20.86 -2.28
C THR A 545 -9.03 22.08 -1.50
N ALA A 546 -9.93 23.03 -1.21
CA ALA A 546 -9.62 24.22 -0.41
C ALA A 546 -9.29 23.85 1.05
N ASP A 547 -10.08 22.95 1.65
CA ASP A 547 -9.94 22.58 3.05
C ASP A 547 -8.84 21.54 3.33
N LEU A 548 -8.42 20.79 2.31
CA LEU A 548 -7.34 19.81 2.44
C LEU A 548 -6.01 20.46 2.86
N SER A 549 -5.79 21.70 2.44
CA SER A 549 -4.62 22.50 2.84
C SER A 549 -4.61 22.83 4.34
N GLY A 550 -5.79 22.79 5.00
CA GLY A 550 -5.95 23.01 6.43
C GLY A 550 -5.46 21.86 7.31
N LEU A 551 -5.24 20.66 6.75
CA LEU A 551 -4.67 19.54 7.51
C LEU A 551 -3.23 19.85 7.93
N THR A 552 -2.90 19.64 9.20
CA THR A 552 -1.52 19.80 9.65
C THR A 552 -0.62 18.71 9.07
N THR A 553 0.69 18.95 9.02
CA THR A 553 1.67 17.91 8.62
C THR A 553 1.59 16.66 9.50
N ALA A 554 1.25 16.82 10.79
CA ALA A 554 1.02 15.69 11.71
C ALA A 554 -0.25 14.90 11.39
N ASN A 555 -1.28 15.53 10.81
CA ASN A 555 -2.47 14.83 10.31
C ASN A 555 -2.17 14.08 9.00
N VAL A 556 -1.39 14.68 8.10
CA VAL A 556 -1.01 14.05 6.82
C VAL A 556 -0.05 12.87 7.03
N ALA A 557 0.87 12.97 7.99
CA ALA A 557 1.83 11.91 8.30
C ALA A 557 1.21 10.58 8.74
N VAL A 558 0.00 10.63 9.34
CA VAL A 558 -0.71 9.43 9.84
C VAL A 558 -1.69 8.85 8.83
N LEU A 559 -1.84 9.46 7.64
CA LEU A 559 -2.71 8.91 6.60
C LEU A 559 -2.18 7.56 6.11
N ARG A 560 -3.09 6.59 6.02
CA ARG A 560 -2.79 5.25 5.49
C ARG A 560 -2.83 5.27 3.97
N SER A 561 -2.14 4.31 3.34
CA SER A 561 -2.13 4.14 1.88
C SER A 561 -3.54 4.04 1.28
N SER A 562 -4.49 3.39 2.00
CA SER A 562 -5.88 3.30 1.55
C SER A 562 -6.62 4.64 1.60
N GLN A 563 -6.29 5.54 2.53
CA GLN A 563 -6.90 6.87 2.62
C GLN A 563 -6.32 7.79 1.54
N LEU A 564 -5.01 7.72 1.29
CA LEU A 564 -4.37 8.42 0.18
C LEU A 564 -4.94 7.98 -1.17
N ALA A 565 -5.14 6.68 -1.38
CA ALA A 565 -5.75 6.16 -2.62
C ALA A 565 -7.17 6.69 -2.87
N GLY A 566 -7.86 7.17 -1.82
CA GLY A 566 -9.17 7.82 -1.93
C GLY A 566 -9.13 9.27 -2.42
N LEU A 567 -7.95 9.91 -2.40
CA LEU A 567 -7.78 11.29 -2.90
C LEU A 567 -7.82 11.33 -4.43
N ALA A 568 -8.61 12.24 -4.99
CA ALA A 568 -8.54 12.62 -6.38
C ALA A 568 -7.22 13.33 -6.71
N THR A 569 -6.85 13.35 -7.99
CA THR A 569 -5.63 14.01 -8.47
C THR A 569 -5.57 15.50 -8.12
N ALA A 570 -6.70 16.22 -8.23
CA ALA A 570 -6.80 17.62 -7.84
C ALA A 570 -6.56 17.86 -6.34
N GLN A 571 -6.96 16.91 -5.48
CA GLN A 571 -6.69 16.98 -4.04
C GLN A 571 -5.21 16.74 -3.73
N VAL A 572 -4.55 15.79 -4.42
CA VAL A 572 -3.11 15.59 -4.27
C VAL A 572 -2.33 16.83 -4.70
N ALA A 573 -2.70 17.46 -5.81
CA ALA A 573 -2.11 18.71 -6.28
C ALA A 573 -2.33 19.90 -5.31
N ALA A 574 -3.41 19.88 -4.53
CA ALA A 574 -3.76 20.92 -3.55
C ALA A 574 -2.98 20.80 -2.22
N LEU A 575 -2.31 19.68 -1.95
CA LEU A 575 -1.45 19.55 -0.77
C LEU A 575 -0.26 20.52 -0.84
N SER A 576 0.11 21.13 0.28
CA SER A 576 1.34 21.91 0.36
C SER A 576 2.57 21.00 0.24
N THR A 577 3.70 21.59 -0.14
CA THR A 577 5.01 20.89 -0.16
C THR A 577 5.38 20.32 1.21
N ASN A 578 5.07 21.03 2.30
CA ASN A 578 5.28 20.54 3.66
C ASN A 578 4.41 19.32 3.99
N GLN A 579 3.16 19.27 3.50
CA GLN A 579 2.27 18.12 3.69
C GLN A 579 2.75 16.90 2.88
N ILE A 580 3.22 17.10 1.65
CA ILE A 580 3.81 16.02 0.84
C ILE A 580 5.09 15.48 1.49
N ALA A 581 5.98 16.36 1.97
CA ALA A 581 7.18 15.96 2.71
C ALA A 581 6.87 15.21 4.01
N ALA A 582 5.69 15.44 4.62
CA ALA A 582 5.26 14.76 5.83
C ALA A 582 4.70 13.34 5.61
N LEU A 583 4.40 12.95 4.36
CA LEU A 583 3.89 11.61 4.06
C LEU A 583 4.89 10.52 4.46
N SER A 584 4.40 9.45 5.07
CA SER A 584 5.25 8.28 5.32
C SER A 584 5.67 7.60 4.02
N THR A 585 6.81 6.88 4.04
CA THR A 585 7.27 6.11 2.88
C THR A 585 6.26 5.04 2.44
N ALA A 586 5.55 4.43 3.40
CA ALA A 586 4.46 3.48 3.12
C ALA A 586 3.27 4.16 2.42
N ALA A 587 2.92 5.39 2.84
CA ALA A 587 1.87 6.17 2.21
C ALA A 587 2.25 6.56 0.77
N VAL A 588 3.48 7.04 0.54
CA VAL A 588 4.02 7.37 -0.79
C VAL A 588 4.06 6.15 -1.72
N SER A 589 4.46 4.98 -1.21
CA SER A 589 4.47 3.74 -2.00
C SER A 589 3.07 3.28 -2.44
N GLY A 590 2.02 3.74 -1.75
CA GLY A 590 0.63 3.44 -2.04
C GLY A 590 -0.07 4.42 -2.99
N LEU A 591 0.61 5.47 -3.44
CA LEU A 591 0.06 6.41 -4.42
C LEU A 591 -0.12 5.72 -5.78
N SER A 592 -1.25 6.00 -6.43
CA SER A 592 -1.48 5.58 -7.81
C SER A 592 -0.62 6.40 -8.78
N THR A 593 -0.36 5.86 -9.97
CA THR A 593 0.40 6.57 -11.02
C THR A 593 -0.27 7.89 -11.41
N ASN A 594 -1.62 7.95 -11.42
CA ASN A 594 -2.34 9.20 -11.69
C ASN A 594 -2.11 10.25 -10.60
N GLN A 595 -2.02 9.83 -9.33
CA GLN A 595 -1.72 10.74 -8.22
C GLN A 595 -0.27 11.21 -8.22
N ILE A 596 0.66 10.37 -8.70
CA ILE A 596 2.07 10.76 -8.90
C ILE A 596 2.19 11.79 -10.03
N VAL A 597 1.52 11.57 -11.16
CA VAL A 597 1.45 12.55 -12.27
C VAL A 597 0.78 13.87 -11.83
N ALA A 598 -0.11 13.81 -10.85
CA ALA A 598 -0.78 15.01 -10.33
C ALA A 598 0.06 15.83 -9.35
N LEU A 599 1.25 15.35 -8.95
CA LEU A 599 2.16 16.17 -8.16
C LEU A 599 2.58 17.38 -8.99
N THR A 600 2.63 18.53 -8.33
CA THR A 600 3.29 19.70 -8.90
C THR A 600 4.81 19.53 -8.78
N THR A 601 5.56 20.20 -9.66
CA THR A 601 7.03 20.20 -9.60
C THR A 601 7.58 20.70 -8.26
N GLY A 602 6.87 21.64 -7.61
CA GLY A 602 7.18 22.07 -6.25
C GLY A 602 6.98 20.96 -5.21
N GLN A 603 5.93 20.15 -5.32
CA GLN A 603 5.72 18.99 -4.45
C GLN A 603 6.74 17.87 -4.72
N ALA A 604 7.06 17.60 -5.98
CA ALA A 604 8.08 16.61 -6.36
C ALA A 604 9.45 16.98 -5.75
N SER A 605 9.89 18.24 -5.88
CA SER A 605 11.14 18.73 -5.26
C SER A 605 11.17 18.64 -3.73
N SER A 606 10.00 18.62 -3.08
CA SER A 606 9.89 18.48 -1.61
C SER A 606 9.94 17.03 -1.12
N LEU A 607 9.91 16.04 -2.02
CA LEU A 607 10.04 14.64 -1.63
C LEU A 607 11.41 14.37 -1.03
N SER A 608 11.40 13.77 0.16
CA SER A 608 12.62 13.31 0.81
C SER A 608 13.24 12.13 0.04
N THR A 609 14.55 11.95 0.23
CA THR A 609 15.30 10.81 -0.33
C THR A 609 14.67 9.46 0.01
N ALA A 610 14.13 9.30 1.22
CA ALA A 610 13.46 8.07 1.64
C ALA A 610 12.10 7.86 0.94
N GLN A 611 11.33 8.93 0.71
CA GLN A 611 10.06 8.86 -0.01
C GLN A 611 10.28 8.52 -1.49
N VAL A 612 11.28 9.12 -2.14
CA VAL A 612 11.64 8.79 -3.53
C VAL A 612 12.12 7.34 -3.65
N ALA A 613 12.95 6.87 -2.72
CA ALA A 613 13.37 5.46 -2.70
C ALA A 613 12.19 4.49 -2.51
N ALA A 614 11.12 4.91 -1.84
CA ALA A 614 9.92 4.12 -1.60
C ALA A 614 8.92 4.10 -2.77
N LEU A 615 9.12 4.93 -3.81
CA LEU A 615 8.26 4.92 -5.01
C LEU A 615 8.32 3.56 -5.71
N THR A 616 7.19 3.08 -6.21
CA THR A 616 7.19 1.88 -7.05
C THR A 616 7.84 2.16 -8.41
N THR A 617 8.28 1.12 -9.12
CA THR A 617 8.82 1.29 -10.49
C THR A 617 7.82 1.93 -11.44
N ASN A 618 6.52 1.62 -11.27
CA ASN A 618 5.45 2.24 -12.05
C ASN A 618 5.27 3.72 -11.70
N ALA A 619 5.38 4.09 -10.41
CA ALA A 619 5.34 5.48 -9.99
C ALA A 619 6.52 6.29 -10.55
N VAL A 620 7.73 5.74 -10.52
CA VAL A 620 8.92 6.38 -11.12
C VAL A 620 8.77 6.52 -12.63
N ALA A 621 8.27 5.50 -13.33
CA ALA A 621 8.00 5.58 -14.76
C ALA A 621 6.90 6.61 -15.11
N ALA A 622 5.97 6.88 -14.18
CA ALA A 622 4.89 7.83 -14.37
C ALA A 622 5.27 9.28 -14.02
N LEU A 623 6.41 9.54 -13.37
CA LEU A 623 6.86 10.91 -13.07
C LEU A 623 7.00 11.72 -14.35
N GLU A 624 6.45 12.94 -14.36
CA GLU A 624 6.68 13.85 -15.47
C GLU A 624 8.17 14.27 -15.51
N THR A 625 8.66 14.64 -16.69
CA THR A 625 10.07 14.98 -16.89
C THR A 625 10.50 16.17 -16.04
N ALA A 626 9.61 17.16 -15.88
CA ALA A 626 9.87 18.33 -15.03
C ALA A 626 9.95 17.97 -13.54
N ASP A 627 9.11 17.04 -13.08
CA ASP A 627 9.08 16.60 -11.68
C ASP A 627 10.29 15.75 -11.32
N LEU A 628 10.72 14.87 -12.24
CA LEU A 628 11.93 14.07 -12.07
C LEU A 628 13.17 14.97 -11.96
N ALA A 629 13.28 15.99 -12.82
CA ALA A 629 14.39 16.96 -12.84
C ALA A 629 14.37 17.94 -11.66
N ALA A 630 13.25 18.00 -10.92
CA ALA A 630 13.12 18.82 -9.72
C ALA A 630 13.51 18.05 -8.44
N LEU A 631 13.79 16.75 -8.54
CA LEU A 631 14.24 15.96 -7.41
C LEU A 631 15.64 16.39 -6.96
N SER A 632 15.95 16.18 -5.68
CA SER A 632 17.32 16.39 -5.23
C SER A 632 18.27 15.32 -5.80
N THR A 633 19.53 15.69 -6.03
CA THR A 633 20.58 14.73 -6.45
C THR A 633 20.72 13.54 -5.48
N ASN A 634 20.49 13.76 -4.19
CA ASN A 634 20.44 12.68 -3.18
C ASN A 634 19.26 11.71 -3.42
N ALA A 635 18.09 12.22 -3.82
CA ALA A 635 16.94 11.41 -4.15
C ALA A 635 17.17 10.59 -5.43
N ILE A 636 17.78 11.18 -6.47
CA ILE A 636 18.19 10.46 -7.69
C ILE A 636 19.20 9.36 -7.35
N ALA A 637 20.20 9.65 -6.52
CA ALA A 637 21.19 8.67 -6.07
C ALA A 637 20.59 7.53 -5.21
N ALA A 638 19.41 7.74 -4.62
CA ALA A 638 18.71 6.73 -3.83
C ALA A 638 17.75 5.85 -4.64
N LEU A 639 17.52 6.15 -5.93
CA LEU A 639 16.76 5.27 -6.80
C LEU A 639 17.45 3.92 -6.91
N SER A 640 16.69 2.85 -6.74
CA SER A 640 17.14 1.48 -6.97
C SER A 640 17.40 1.23 -8.47
N ALA A 641 18.21 0.22 -8.76
CA ALA A 641 18.47 -0.23 -10.13
C ALA A 641 17.15 -0.53 -10.90
N ASN A 642 16.15 -1.11 -10.24
CA ASN A 642 14.85 -1.39 -10.87
C ASN A 642 14.04 -0.12 -11.18
N GLN A 643 14.09 0.89 -10.30
CA GLN A 643 13.45 2.19 -10.56
C GLN A 643 14.13 2.92 -11.73
N VAL A 644 15.47 2.92 -11.78
CA VAL A 644 16.22 3.53 -12.89
C VAL A 644 15.95 2.81 -14.22
N LYS A 645 15.85 1.48 -14.21
CA LYS A 645 15.49 0.70 -15.39
C LYS A 645 14.08 1.02 -15.91
N ALA A 646 13.18 1.48 -15.04
CA ALA A 646 11.81 1.84 -15.41
C ALA A 646 11.70 3.26 -16.02
N LEU A 647 12.76 4.07 -15.96
CA LEU A 647 12.77 5.40 -16.57
C LEU A 647 12.68 5.32 -18.09
N SER A 648 11.83 6.17 -18.66
CA SER A 648 11.77 6.39 -20.10
C SER A 648 12.99 7.17 -20.59
N THR A 649 13.28 7.10 -21.90
CA THR A 649 14.37 7.89 -22.51
C THR A 649 14.16 9.40 -22.34
N ASN A 650 12.91 9.87 -22.38
CA ASN A 650 12.60 11.29 -22.15
C ASN A 650 12.90 11.72 -20.72
N GLN A 651 12.61 10.86 -19.73
CA GLN A 651 12.95 11.11 -18.33
C GLN A 651 14.47 11.10 -18.10
N ILE A 652 15.22 10.24 -18.79
CA ILE A 652 16.70 10.24 -18.73
C ILE A 652 17.29 11.52 -19.33
N VAL A 653 16.78 11.96 -20.48
CA VAL A 653 17.18 13.24 -21.11
C VAL A 653 16.83 14.44 -20.24
N ALA A 654 15.77 14.35 -19.43
CA ALA A 654 15.35 15.44 -18.57
C ALA A 654 16.21 15.60 -17.31
N LEU A 655 17.07 14.63 -16.98
CA LEU A 655 17.98 14.77 -15.85
C LEU A 655 18.92 15.96 -16.09
N SER A 656 19.13 16.77 -15.06
CA SER A 656 20.22 17.72 -15.09
C SER A 656 21.57 16.99 -15.02
N THR A 657 22.62 17.66 -15.51
CA THR A 657 23.99 17.13 -15.45
C THR A 657 24.44 16.80 -14.02
N ALA A 658 23.94 17.52 -13.00
CA ALA A 658 24.23 17.21 -11.60
C ALA A 658 23.52 15.94 -11.12
N GLU A 659 22.30 15.68 -11.59
CA GLU A 659 21.54 14.46 -11.28
C GLU A 659 22.13 13.24 -12.01
N ALA A 660 22.52 13.39 -13.27
CA ALA A 660 23.26 12.36 -14.00
C ALA A 660 24.58 11.99 -13.30
N ALA A 661 25.32 12.98 -12.79
CA ALA A 661 26.54 12.77 -11.99
C ALA A 661 26.28 12.07 -10.64
N ALA A 662 25.05 12.16 -10.11
CA ALA A 662 24.65 11.53 -8.86
C ALA A 662 24.35 10.02 -9.02
N LEU A 663 24.18 9.52 -10.25
CA LEU A 663 23.97 8.09 -10.51
C LEU A 663 25.18 7.27 -10.03
N GLY A 664 24.91 6.29 -9.19
CA GLY A 664 25.90 5.29 -8.77
C GLY A 664 26.08 4.19 -9.81
N THR A 665 27.09 3.34 -9.61
CA THR A 665 27.43 2.25 -10.54
C THR A 665 26.28 1.26 -10.77
N ALA A 666 25.52 0.95 -9.70
CA ALA A 666 24.36 0.07 -9.79
C ALA A 666 23.21 0.69 -10.60
N GLN A 667 23.03 2.01 -10.53
CA GLN A 667 22.05 2.71 -11.36
C GLN A 667 22.49 2.80 -12.82
N VAL A 668 23.76 3.17 -13.09
CA VAL A 668 24.29 3.30 -14.46
C VAL A 668 24.21 1.98 -15.22
N VAL A 669 24.58 0.85 -14.60
CA VAL A 669 24.47 -0.46 -15.27
C VAL A 669 23.02 -0.89 -15.52
N ALA A 670 22.05 -0.35 -14.76
CA ALA A 670 20.64 -0.66 -14.94
C ALA A 670 19.96 0.10 -16.10
N LEU A 671 20.62 1.15 -16.63
CA LEU A 671 20.13 1.88 -17.80
C LEU A 671 20.03 0.97 -19.02
N SER A 672 18.96 1.11 -19.81
CA SER A 672 18.88 0.40 -21.09
C SER A 672 19.88 0.96 -22.10
N SER A 673 20.23 0.19 -23.13
CA SER A 673 21.04 0.68 -24.26
C SER A 673 20.43 1.94 -24.90
N ASN A 674 19.09 2.01 -25.00
CA ASN A 674 18.40 3.19 -25.51
C ASN A 674 18.54 4.39 -24.57
N ALA A 675 18.50 4.18 -23.26
CA ALA A 675 18.72 5.23 -22.27
C ALA A 675 20.16 5.76 -22.32
N ILE A 676 21.16 4.87 -22.48
CA ILE A 676 22.56 5.28 -22.68
C ILE A 676 22.71 6.09 -23.96
N ALA A 677 22.12 5.64 -25.08
CA ALA A 677 22.15 6.38 -26.35
C ALA A 677 21.46 7.75 -26.27
N ALA A 678 20.44 7.88 -25.42
CA ALA A 678 19.67 9.11 -25.23
C ALA A 678 20.37 10.13 -24.31
N LEU A 679 21.32 9.72 -23.46
CA LEU A 679 22.03 10.65 -22.57
C LEU A 679 22.66 11.81 -23.36
N GLU A 680 22.54 13.03 -22.84
CA GLU A 680 23.28 14.15 -23.41
C GLU A 680 24.79 13.95 -23.18
N THR A 681 25.61 14.52 -24.07
CA THR A 681 27.07 14.37 -23.96
C THR A 681 27.62 14.99 -22.68
N ALA A 682 27.00 16.07 -22.20
CA ALA A 682 27.31 16.71 -20.91
C ALA A 682 27.02 15.76 -19.74
N ASP A 683 25.85 15.14 -19.72
CA ASP A 683 25.43 14.22 -18.65
C ASP A 683 26.31 12.97 -18.60
N LEU A 684 26.60 12.37 -19.76
CA LEU A 684 27.50 11.23 -19.84
C LEU A 684 28.91 11.58 -19.34
N SER A 685 29.39 12.80 -19.62
CA SER A 685 30.70 13.26 -19.13
C SER A 685 30.74 13.52 -17.62
N ALA A 686 29.58 13.82 -17.02
CA ALA A 686 29.45 14.08 -15.61
C ALA A 686 29.28 12.78 -14.78
N ILE A 687 28.88 11.67 -15.41
CA ILE A 687 28.92 10.34 -14.79
C ILE A 687 30.36 10.01 -14.41
N LYS A 688 30.56 9.63 -13.15
CA LYS A 688 31.88 9.25 -12.62
C LYS A 688 32.50 8.12 -13.45
N THR A 689 33.82 8.13 -13.61
CA THR A 689 34.57 7.08 -14.33
C THR A 689 34.20 5.66 -13.88
N ALA A 690 33.94 5.44 -12.59
CA ALA A 690 33.49 4.14 -12.09
C ALA A 690 32.12 3.69 -12.64
N GLY A 691 31.22 4.64 -12.94
CA GLY A 691 29.94 4.39 -13.60
C GLY A 691 30.11 4.01 -15.08
N ILE A 692 31.02 4.67 -15.79
CA ILE A 692 31.36 4.30 -17.18
C ILE A 692 32.02 2.92 -17.24
N ALA A 693 32.90 2.61 -16.28
CA ALA A 693 33.61 1.33 -16.22
C ALA A 693 32.69 0.10 -16.12
N VAL A 694 31.49 0.25 -15.55
CA VAL A 694 30.52 -0.85 -15.37
C VAL A 694 29.54 -1.02 -16.54
N LEU A 695 29.67 -0.23 -17.62
CA LEU A 695 28.84 -0.40 -18.80
C LEU A 695 29.06 -1.78 -19.43
N SER A 696 27.95 -2.45 -19.75
CA SER A 696 27.96 -3.69 -20.52
C SER A 696 28.35 -3.44 -21.98
N SER A 697 28.78 -4.49 -22.68
CA SER A 697 29.10 -4.42 -24.11
C SER A 697 27.95 -3.88 -24.97
N ALA A 698 26.70 -4.24 -24.64
CA ALA A 698 25.52 -3.72 -25.33
C ALA A 698 25.25 -2.23 -25.05
N GLN A 699 25.59 -1.73 -23.86
CA GLN A 699 25.49 -0.30 -23.53
C GLN A 699 26.61 0.50 -24.20
N VAL A 700 27.83 -0.03 -24.23
CA VAL A 700 28.97 0.61 -24.93
C VAL A 700 28.72 0.68 -26.43
N ALA A 701 28.22 -0.39 -27.05
CA ALA A 701 27.85 -0.40 -28.47
C ALA A 701 26.72 0.60 -28.80
N ALA A 702 25.88 0.95 -27.82
CA ALA A 702 24.78 1.89 -27.99
C ALA A 702 25.19 3.36 -27.86
N LEU A 703 26.40 3.66 -27.39
CA LEU A 703 26.90 5.04 -27.33
C LEU A 703 26.90 5.66 -28.74
N THR A 704 26.50 6.91 -28.86
CA THR A 704 26.64 7.63 -30.13
C THR A 704 28.10 8.00 -30.38
N THR A 705 28.46 8.29 -31.62
CA THR A 705 29.81 8.78 -31.96
C THR A 705 30.15 10.07 -31.22
N ALA A 706 29.19 10.98 -31.04
CA ALA A 706 29.36 12.20 -30.27
C ALA A 706 29.62 11.93 -28.77
N GLN A 707 28.90 10.96 -28.20
CA GLN A 707 29.12 10.52 -26.81
C GLN A 707 30.51 9.91 -26.61
N VAL A 708 30.95 9.02 -27.52
CA VAL A 708 32.29 8.42 -27.46
C VAL A 708 33.38 9.47 -27.60
N ASN A 709 33.23 10.41 -28.53
CA ASN A 709 34.18 11.51 -28.72
C ASN A 709 34.30 12.40 -27.46
N ASN A 710 33.21 12.60 -26.72
CA ASN A 710 33.18 13.44 -25.51
C ASN A 710 33.63 12.70 -24.23
N LEU A 711 33.95 11.41 -24.27
CA LEU A 711 34.43 10.68 -23.10
C LEU A 711 35.82 11.18 -22.66
N ALA A 712 36.00 11.42 -21.37
CA ALA A 712 37.34 11.62 -20.82
C ALA A 712 38.21 10.38 -21.06
N THR A 713 39.50 10.57 -21.32
CA THR A 713 40.48 9.49 -21.55
C THR A 713 40.48 8.46 -20.43
N ALA A 714 40.41 8.91 -19.17
CA ALA A 714 40.29 8.03 -18.01
C ALA A 714 39.02 7.17 -18.00
N SER A 715 37.89 7.71 -18.48
CA SER A 715 36.61 6.98 -18.56
C SER A 715 36.62 5.93 -19.67
N LEU A 716 37.21 6.25 -20.82
CA LEU A 716 37.38 5.27 -21.90
C LEU A 716 38.36 4.16 -21.48
N ALA A 717 39.50 4.52 -20.87
CA ALA A 717 40.48 3.58 -20.36
C ALA A 717 39.95 2.70 -19.20
N ALA A 718 38.90 3.14 -18.50
CA ALA A 718 38.25 2.34 -17.47
C ALA A 718 37.26 1.29 -18.01
N LEU A 719 36.89 1.33 -19.30
CA LEU A 719 36.01 0.33 -19.89
C LEU A 719 36.65 -1.06 -19.87
N SER A 720 35.82 -2.10 -19.72
CA SER A 720 36.31 -3.47 -19.87
C SER A 720 36.80 -3.73 -21.29
N THR A 721 37.68 -4.73 -21.45
CA THR A 721 38.12 -5.19 -22.78
C THR A 721 36.95 -5.64 -23.66
N ALA A 722 35.91 -6.24 -23.06
CA ALA A 722 34.67 -6.58 -23.76
C ALA A 722 33.87 -5.33 -24.19
N GLY A 723 33.89 -4.26 -23.39
CA GLY A 723 33.31 -2.97 -23.75
C GLY A 723 34.04 -2.34 -24.95
N ILE A 724 35.37 -2.26 -24.90
CA ILE A 724 36.18 -1.73 -26.00
C ILE A 724 35.99 -2.56 -27.28
N ALA A 725 35.93 -3.89 -27.17
CA ALA A 725 35.66 -4.77 -28.30
C ALA A 725 34.26 -4.56 -28.92
N ALA A 726 33.30 -4.06 -28.13
CA ALA A 726 31.94 -3.80 -28.57
C ALA A 726 31.75 -2.46 -29.28
N LEU A 727 32.79 -1.60 -29.32
CA LEU A 727 32.75 -0.36 -30.10
C LEU A 727 32.60 -0.68 -31.59
N THR A 728 31.59 -0.08 -32.20
CA THR A 728 31.37 -0.09 -33.64
C THR A 728 32.51 0.65 -34.35
N THR A 729 32.72 0.36 -35.62
CA THR A 729 33.75 1.03 -36.43
C THR A 729 33.54 2.54 -36.51
N SER A 730 32.30 3.02 -36.55
CA SER A 730 31.99 4.45 -36.50
C SER A 730 32.35 5.10 -35.16
N GLN A 731 32.15 4.39 -34.03
CA GLN A 731 32.58 4.87 -32.72
C GLN A 731 34.11 4.88 -32.58
N ILE A 732 34.82 3.93 -33.18
CA ILE A 732 36.28 3.91 -33.23
C ILE A 732 36.83 5.08 -34.04
N VAL A 733 36.24 5.37 -35.20
CA VAL A 733 36.59 6.57 -36.00
C VAL A 733 36.35 7.86 -35.21
N ALA A 734 35.35 7.89 -34.33
CA ALA A 734 35.05 9.06 -33.51
C ALA A 734 36.01 9.26 -32.33
N LEU A 735 36.93 8.32 -32.05
CA LEU A 735 37.92 8.49 -31.00
C LEU A 735 38.94 9.55 -31.38
N THR A 736 39.30 10.39 -30.43
CA THR A 736 40.44 11.31 -30.57
C THR A 736 41.77 10.56 -30.40
N SER A 737 42.86 11.11 -30.94
CA SER A 737 44.21 10.55 -30.75
C SER A 737 44.60 10.40 -29.27
N ALA A 738 44.13 11.32 -28.42
CA ALA A 738 44.36 11.28 -26.97
C ALA A 738 43.58 10.13 -26.29
N GLN A 739 42.35 9.86 -26.74
CA GLN A 739 41.56 8.74 -26.26
C GLN A 739 42.17 7.41 -26.70
N LEU A 740 42.59 7.28 -27.96
CA LEU A 740 43.20 6.06 -28.48
C LEU A 740 44.52 5.73 -27.76
N SER A 741 45.37 6.72 -27.53
CA SER A 741 46.65 6.57 -26.80
C SER A 741 46.47 6.30 -25.30
N SER A 742 45.29 6.57 -24.74
CA SER A 742 44.98 6.29 -23.33
C SER A 742 44.55 4.85 -23.07
N LEU A 743 44.27 4.07 -24.13
CA LEU A 743 43.88 2.67 -23.98
C LEU A 743 45.05 1.84 -23.45
N ALA A 744 44.75 0.92 -22.54
CA ALA A 744 45.70 -0.09 -22.12
C ALA A 744 45.94 -1.10 -23.26
N THR A 745 47.13 -1.69 -23.30
CA THR A 745 47.48 -2.71 -24.31
C THR A 745 46.45 -3.84 -24.43
N ALA A 746 45.91 -4.31 -23.30
CA ALA A 746 44.88 -5.35 -23.31
C ALA A 746 43.56 -4.90 -23.99
N GLN A 747 43.22 -3.61 -23.92
CA GLN A 747 42.06 -3.02 -24.59
C GLN A 747 42.31 -2.86 -26.09
N VAL A 748 43.51 -2.41 -26.50
CA VAL A 748 43.90 -2.35 -27.92
C VAL A 748 43.83 -3.75 -28.56
N VAL A 749 44.33 -4.76 -27.85
CA VAL A 749 44.27 -6.16 -28.30
C VAL A 749 42.84 -6.74 -28.29
N ALA A 750 41.91 -6.14 -27.55
CA ALA A 750 40.51 -6.56 -27.55
C ALA A 750 39.74 -6.06 -28.79
N LEU A 751 40.23 -5.02 -29.49
CA LEU A 751 39.61 -4.50 -30.69
C LEU A 751 39.49 -5.57 -31.78
N THR A 752 38.40 -5.56 -32.53
CA THR A 752 38.25 -6.46 -33.67
C THR A 752 39.18 -6.05 -34.81
N SER A 753 39.43 -6.95 -35.77
CA SER A 753 40.21 -6.60 -36.97
C SER A 753 39.57 -5.48 -37.77
N ALA A 754 38.23 -5.43 -37.85
CA ALA A 754 37.50 -4.34 -38.46
C ALA A 754 37.65 -3.02 -37.69
N SER A 755 37.64 -3.07 -36.34
CA SER A 755 37.86 -1.91 -35.49
C SER A 755 39.28 -1.35 -35.67
N ILE A 756 40.31 -2.20 -35.70
CA ILE A 756 41.70 -1.79 -35.96
C ILE A 756 41.83 -1.17 -37.35
N GLY A 757 41.22 -1.77 -38.37
CA GLY A 757 41.17 -1.21 -39.73
C GLY A 757 40.37 0.09 -39.85
N ALA A 758 39.47 0.39 -38.90
CA ALA A 758 38.69 1.62 -38.89
C ALA A 758 39.39 2.81 -38.21
N ILE A 759 40.50 2.59 -37.48
CA ILE A 759 41.25 3.69 -36.85
C ILE A 759 41.77 4.64 -37.94
N GLU A 760 41.60 5.94 -37.79
CA GLU A 760 42.10 6.86 -38.80
C GLU A 760 43.63 6.78 -38.93
N THR A 761 44.14 6.88 -40.16
CA THR A 761 45.58 6.75 -40.45
C THR A 761 46.43 7.71 -39.60
N ALA A 762 45.91 8.90 -39.30
CA ALA A 762 46.58 9.90 -38.46
C ALA A 762 46.66 9.48 -36.97
N ASP A 763 45.66 8.77 -36.46
CA ASP A 763 45.59 8.35 -35.07
C ASP A 763 46.37 7.08 -34.77
N LEU A 764 46.63 6.26 -35.80
CA LEU A 764 47.38 5.01 -35.67
C LEU A 764 48.80 5.20 -35.09
N GLY A 765 49.42 6.35 -35.37
CA GLY A 765 50.72 6.75 -34.81
C GLY A 765 50.68 7.03 -33.31
N GLY A 766 49.49 7.23 -32.73
CA GLY A 766 49.29 7.43 -31.29
C GLY A 766 49.35 6.14 -30.45
N LEU A 767 49.30 4.96 -31.08
CA LEU A 767 49.49 3.68 -30.38
C LEU A 767 50.95 3.51 -29.95
N SER A 768 51.20 2.98 -28.76
CA SER A 768 52.57 2.69 -28.35
C SER A 768 53.16 1.53 -29.16
N THR A 769 54.49 1.41 -29.18
CA THR A 769 55.16 0.25 -29.78
C THR A 769 54.75 -1.06 -29.11
N THR A 770 54.46 -1.04 -27.81
CA THR A 770 53.93 -2.18 -27.05
C THR A 770 52.53 -2.57 -27.53
N ASP A 771 51.67 -1.60 -27.82
CA ASP A 771 50.30 -1.86 -28.29
C ASP A 771 50.31 -2.47 -29.69
N VAL A 772 51.13 -1.94 -30.60
CA VAL A 772 51.28 -2.47 -31.97
C VAL A 772 51.92 -3.86 -31.96
N ALA A 773 52.92 -4.09 -31.11
CA ALA A 773 53.56 -5.41 -30.95
C ALA A 773 52.59 -6.48 -30.43
N ALA A 774 51.63 -6.10 -29.60
CA ALA A 774 50.65 -7.01 -29.02
C ALA A 774 49.49 -7.37 -29.96
N LEU A 775 49.37 -6.70 -31.13
CA LEU A 775 48.33 -6.98 -32.11
C LEU A 775 48.42 -8.43 -32.62
N ARG A 776 47.26 -9.10 -32.70
CA ARG A 776 47.17 -10.44 -33.25
C ARG A 776 47.25 -10.40 -34.78
N THR A 777 47.61 -11.53 -35.39
CA THR A 777 47.71 -11.67 -36.85
C THR A 777 46.43 -11.25 -37.57
N ALA A 778 45.25 -11.59 -37.05
CA ALA A 778 43.98 -11.17 -37.64
C ALA A 778 43.74 -9.64 -37.57
N GLN A 779 44.22 -8.97 -36.50
CA GLN A 779 44.12 -7.52 -36.36
C GLN A 779 45.10 -6.81 -37.30
N LEU A 780 46.32 -7.33 -37.43
CA LEU A 780 47.31 -6.85 -38.39
C LEU A 780 46.81 -6.97 -39.82
N ALA A 781 46.18 -8.09 -40.18
CA ALA A 781 45.56 -8.30 -41.49
C ALA A 781 44.38 -7.33 -41.77
N GLY A 782 43.77 -6.78 -40.72
CA GLY A 782 42.71 -5.79 -40.81
C GLY A 782 43.17 -4.38 -41.19
N LEU A 783 44.47 -4.07 -41.07
CA LEU A 783 45.00 -2.76 -41.44
C LEU A 783 44.93 -2.52 -42.96
N ALA A 784 44.50 -1.35 -43.38
CA ALA A 784 44.69 -0.88 -44.74
C ALA A 784 46.19 -0.64 -45.02
N THR A 785 46.58 -0.71 -46.29
CA THR A 785 47.96 -0.44 -46.73
C THR A 785 48.43 0.96 -46.31
N ALA A 786 47.56 1.96 -46.37
CA ALA A 786 47.85 3.32 -45.90
C ALA A 786 48.11 3.40 -44.39
N GLN A 787 47.41 2.60 -43.58
CA GLN A 787 47.63 2.54 -42.13
C GLN A 787 48.96 1.86 -41.81
N VAL A 788 49.32 0.79 -42.53
CA VAL A 788 50.64 0.14 -42.37
C VAL A 788 51.77 1.09 -42.75
N ALA A 789 51.62 1.87 -43.83
CA ALA A 789 52.60 2.90 -44.21
C ALA A 789 52.72 4.04 -43.18
N ALA A 790 51.67 4.30 -42.40
CA ALA A 790 51.65 5.36 -41.38
C ALA A 790 52.21 4.93 -40.01
N LEU A 791 52.47 3.63 -39.79
CA LEU A 791 53.17 3.17 -38.59
C LEU A 791 54.56 3.83 -38.50
N SER A 792 54.99 4.20 -37.31
CA SER A 792 56.38 4.61 -37.10
C SER A 792 57.33 3.43 -37.31
N THR A 793 58.59 3.72 -37.64
CA THR A 793 59.65 2.70 -37.74
C THR A 793 59.77 1.89 -36.44
N GLY A 794 59.63 2.53 -35.27
CA GLY A 794 59.62 1.85 -33.98
C GLY A 794 58.44 0.88 -33.81
N GLN A 795 57.24 1.24 -34.29
CA GLN A 795 56.07 0.35 -34.23
C GLN A 795 56.21 -0.85 -35.17
N VAL A 796 56.73 -0.65 -36.39
CA VAL A 796 56.98 -1.75 -37.35
C VAL A 796 58.08 -2.69 -36.82
N ALA A 797 59.17 -2.15 -36.29
CA ALA A 797 60.25 -2.93 -35.72
C ALA A 797 59.82 -3.75 -34.50
N ALA A 798 58.83 -3.28 -33.74
CA ALA A 798 58.30 -3.98 -32.57
C ALA A 798 57.39 -5.18 -32.91
N LEU A 799 56.93 -5.32 -34.16
CA LEU A 799 56.08 -6.43 -34.57
C LEU A 799 56.79 -7.77 -34.44
N ALA A 800 56.09 -8.81 -33.98
CA ALA A 800 56.65 -10.15 -33.95
C ALA A 800 56.99 -10.65 -35.36
N THR A 801 57.96 -11.55 -35.50
CA THR A 801 58.35 -12.14 -36.79
C THR A 801 57.18 -12.83 -37.51
N SER A 802 56.23 -13.40 -36.76
CA SER A 802 54.99 -13.97 -37.30
C SER A 802 54.08 -12.96 -38.02
N ALA A 803 54.23 -11.66 -37.73
CA ALA A 803 53.52 -10.61 -38.47
C ALA A 803 53.93 -10.60 -39.95
N PHE A 804 55.22 -10.85 -40.24
CA PHE A 804 55.77 -10.80 -41.59
C PHE A 804 55.60 -12.11 -42.38
N SER A 805 55.35 -13.22 -41.69
CA SER A 805 55.05 -14.50 -42.33
C SER A 805 53.56 -14.70 -42.64
N SER A 806 52.67 -14.25 -41.74
CA SER A 806 51.24 -14.56 -41.83
C SER A 806 50.29 -13.51 -41.22
N GLY A 807 50.80 -12.45 -40.60
CA GLY A 807 49.97 -11.39 -40.00
C GLY A 807 49.61 -10.27 -40.96
N LEU A 808 50.58 -9.80 -41.76
CA LEU A 808 50.40 -8.80 -42.80
C LEU A 808 50.24 -9.50 -44.15
N SER A 809 49.28 -9.02 -44.94
CA SER A 809 49.11 -9.40 -46.34
C SER A 809 50.28 -8.88 -47.19
N THR A 810 50.46 -9.49 -48.36
CA THR A 810 51.46 -9.09 -49.35
C THR A 810 51.37 -7.61 -49.72
N SER A 811 50.15 -7.08 -49.90
CA SER A 811 49.95 -5.67 -50.22
C SER A 811 50.32 -4.74 -49.07
N GLN A 812 50.08 -5.16 -47.82
CA GLN A 812 50.50 -4.41 -46.63
C GLN A 812 52.02 -4.39 -46.46
N ILE A 813 52.70 -5.52 -46.72
CA ILE A 813 54.17 -5.57 -46.74
C ILE A 813 54.74 -4.69 -47.86
N GLY A 814 54.16 -4.74 -49.05
CA GLY A 814 54.59 -3.88 -50.16
C GLY A 814 54.34 -2.39 -49.93
N ALA A 815 53.45 -2.05 -49.00
CA ALA A 815 53.18 -0.67 -48.60
C ALA A 815 54.16 -0.14 -47.52
N LEU A 816 55.07 -0.97 -47.00
CA LEU A 816 56.13 -0.50 -46.10
C LEU A 816 56.97 0.56 -46.80
N THR A 817 57.13 1.70 -46.14
CA THR A 817 58.04 2.74 -46.57
C THR A 817 59.48 2.24 -46.47
N THR A 818 60.39 2.85 -47.23
CA THR A 818 61.82 2.52 -47.19
C THR A 818 62.39 2.60 -45.77
N ALA A 819 61.96 3.58 -44.97
CA ALA A 819 62.42 3.74 -43.59
C ALA A 819 61.89 2.63 -42.65
N GLN A 820 60.64 2.19 -42.83
CA GLN A 820 60.08 1.07 -42.06
C GLN A 820 60.75 -0.25 -42.43
N ALA A 821 61.00 -0.49 -43.73
CA ALA A 821 61.72 -1.66 -44.19
C ALA A 821 63.16 -1.71 -43.64
N ALA A 822 63.87 -0.57 -43.63
CA ALA A 822 65.20 -0.46 -43.04
C ALA A 822 65.23 -0.67 -41.52
N SER A 823 64.08 -0.57 -40.84
CA SER A 823 63.97 -0.82 -39.39
C SER A 823 63.67 -2.28 -39.04
N LEU A 824 63.51 -3.15 -40.04
CA LEU A 824 63.26 -4.57 -39.81
C LEU A 824 64.50 -5.25 -39.23
N SER A 825 64.29 -6.05 -38.21
CA SER A 825 65.31 -6.95 -37.69
C SER A 825 65.60 -8.10 -38.66
N VAL A 826 66.80 -8.67 -38.54
CA VAL A 826 67.24 -9.87 -39.25
C VAL A 826 66.18 -10.99 -39.19
N GLY A 827 65.56 -11.20 -38.02
CA GLY A 827 64.51 -12.22 -37.85
C GLY A 827 63.20 -11.91 -38.57
N GLN A 828 62.81 -10.63 -38.69
CA GLN A 828 61.62 -10.21 -39.43
C GLN A 828 61.84 -10.33 -40.94
N VAL A 829 63.02 -9.96 -41.44
CA VAL A 829 63.38 -10.13 -42.85
C VAL A 829 63.42 -11.61 -43.25
N ALA A 830 64.01 -12.48 -42.41
CA ALA A 830 64.00 -13.92 -42.63
C ALA A 830 62.58 -14.51 -42.69
N ALA A 831 61.64 -13.95 -41.92
CA ALA A 831 60.25 -14.42 -41.86
C ALA A 831 59.38 -14.00 -43.07
N LEU A 832 59.86 -13.14 -43.97
CA LEU A 832 59.12 -12.73 -45.16
C LEU A 832 58.82 -13.95 -46.05
N SER A 833 57.57 -14.14 -46.46
CA SER A 833 57.32 -15.11 -47.54
C SER A 833 57.98 -14.66 -48.85
N THR A 834 58.16 -15.58 -49.80
CA THR A 834 58.64 -15.27 -51.15
C THR A 834 57.79 -14.18 -51.82
N ASN A 835 56.47 -14.23 -51.62
CA ASN A 835 55.55 -13.24 -52.15
C ASN A 835 55.68 -11.88 -51.44
N ASN A 836 55.92 -11.88 -50.12
CA ASN A 836 56.11 -10.66 -49.33
C ASN A 836 57.41 -9.95 -49.73
N LEU A 837 58.50 -10.69 -49.92
CA LEU A 837 59.75 -10.14 -50.43
C LEU A 837 59.58 -9.59 -51.85
N ALA A 838 58.90 -10.32 -52.74
CA ALA A 838 58.61 -9.86 -54.10
C ALA A 838 57.72 -8.61 -54.15
N ALA A 839 56.90 -8.38 -53.13
CA ALA A 839 56.05 -7.20 -53.03
C ALA A 839 56.78 -5.95 -52.54
N LEU A 840 57.98 -6.07 -51.94
CA LEU A 840 58.75 -4.92 -51.46
C LEU A 840 59.25 -4.06 -52.62
N ALA A 841 59.17 -2.74 -52.44
CA ALA A 841 59.79 -1.79 -53.35
C ALA A 841 61.31 -2.01 -53.42
N THR A 842 61.90 -1.78 -54.58
CA THR A 842 63.36 -1.90 -54.79
C THR A 842 64.15 -1.05 -53.81
N ALA A 843 63.71 0.18 -53.53
CA ALA A 843 64.34 1.06 -52.55
C ALA A 843 64.31 0.50 -51.11
N ALA A 844 63.26 -0.22 -50.73
CA ALA A 844 63.14 -0.85 -49.41
C ALA A 844 64.13 -2.02 -49.25
N LEU A 845 64.27 -2.84 -50.30
CA LEU A 845 65.23 -3.93 -50.33
C LEU A 845 66.68 -3.44 -50.33
N ALA A 846 66.98 -2.36 -51.06
CA ALA A 846 68.30 -1.72 -51.06
C ALA A 846 68.71 -1.20 -49.68
N ALA A 847 67.72 -0.84 -48.85
CA ALA A 847 67.94 -0.33 -47.50
C ALA A 847 68.23 -1.41 -46.45
N PHE A 848 68.10 -2.70 -46.79
CA PHE A 848 68.44 -3.79 -45.88
C PHE A 848 69.95 -3.84 -45.58
N THR A 849 70.30 -4.27 -44.39
CA THR A 849 71.71 -4.50 -44.05
C THR A 849 72.25 -5.76 -44.73
N THR A 850 73.58 -5.91 -44.78
CA THR A 850 74.21 -7.15 -45.28
C THR A 850 73.81 -8.37 -44.44
N GLN A 851 73.52 -8.19 -43.15
CA GLN A 851 73.03 -9.25 -42.27
C GLN A 851 71.59 -9.66 -42.58
N GLU A 852 70.71 -8.70 -42.89
CA GLU A 852 69.34 -8.97 -43.32
C GLU A 852 69.28 -9.66 -44.68
N ILE A 853 70.09 -9.22 -45.66
CA ILE A 853 70.22 -9.91 -46.95
C ILE A 853 70.79 -11.33 -46.74
N GLY A 854 71.78 -11.47 -45.87
CA GLY A 854 72.34 -12.77 -45.48
C GLY A 854 71.35 -13.70 -44.77
N ALA A 855 70.26 -13.17 -44.21
CA ALA A 855 69.21 -13.97 -43.58
C ALA A 855 68.13 -14.46 -44.54
N LEU A 856 68.13 -13.99 -45.80
CA LEU A 856 67.20 -14.45 -46.82
C LEU A 856 67.53 -15.89 -47.24
N THR A 857 66.49 -16.71 -47.33
CA THR A 857 66.57 -18.09 -47.84
C THR A 857 66.76 -18.11 -49.36
N VAL A 858 67.30 -19.22 -49.85
CA VAL A 858 67.46 -19.48 -51.30
C VAL A 858 66.14 -19.29 -52.07
N GLY A 859 65.01 -19.73 -51.51
CA GLY A 859 63.69 -19.55 -52.12
C GLY A 859 63.23 -18.09 -52.18
N GLN A 860 63.56 -17.30 -51.16
CA GLN A 860 63.30 -15.85 -51.12
C GLN A 860 64.11 -15.12 -52.21
N LEU A 861 65.42 -15.38 -52.32
CA LEU A 861 66.24 -14.77 -53.39
C LEU A 861 65.78 -15.17 -54.79
N GLY A 862 65.39 -16.42 -54.99
CA GLY A 862 64.89 -16.91 -56.28
C GLY A 862 63.56 -16.29 -56.70
N ALA A 863 62.77 -15.82 -55.74
CA ALA A 863 61.50 -15.14 -55.99
C ALA A 863 61.64 -13.64 -56.29
N MET A 864 62.84 -13.07 -56.18
CA MET A 864 63.09 -11.67 -56.48
C MET A 864 62.88 -11.38 -57.97
N SER A 865 62.25 -10.25 -58.25
CA SER A 865 62.19 -9.72 -59.62
C SER A 865 63.57 -9.24 -60.11
N SER A 866 63.73 -9.08 -61.42
CA SER A 866 64.96 -8.53 -62.00
C SER A 866 65.29 -7.16 -61.41
N ALA A 867 64.31 -6.26 -61.27
CA ALA A 867 64.49 -4.94 -60.67
C ALA A 867 64.93 -4.99 -59.19
N GLN A 868 64.46 -5.99 -58.44
CA GLN A 868 64.88 -6.20 -57.05
C GLN A 868 66.30 -6.76 -56.94
N GLY A 869 66.70 -7.61 -57.88
CA GLY A 869 68.09 -8.05 -58.00
C GLY A 869 69.06 -6.87 -58.18
N VAL A 870 68.72 -5.93 -59.07
CA VAL A 870 69.49 -4.69 -59.31
C VAL A 870 69.48 -3.73 -58.13
N ALA A 871 68.46 -3.81 -57.29
CA ALA A 871 68.37 -2.93 -56.13
C ALA A 871 69.38 -3.29 -55.04
N LEU A 872 69.94 -4.51 -55.07
CA LEU A 872 71.00 -4.89 -54.14
C LEU A 872 72.28 -4.12 -54.46
N THR A 873 72.87 -3.52 -53.44
CA THR A 873 74.18 -2.88 -53.54
C THR A 873 75.29 -3.91 -53.71
N SER A 874 76.41 -3.51 -54.29
CA SER A 874 77.59 -4.37 -54.47
C SER A 874 78.06 -4.99 -53.15
N THR A 875 77.93 -4.28 -52.03
CA THR A 875 78.26 -4.80 -50.69
C THR A 875 77.28 -5.89 -50.22
N GLN A 876 75.99 -5.77 -50.53
CA GLN A 876 75.00 -6.81 -50.24
C GLN A 876 75.19 -8.04 -51.13
N ILE A 877 75.53 -7.84 -52.42
CA ILE A 877 75.85 -8.92 -53.36
C ILE A 877 77.10 -9.68 -52.91
N ALA A 878 78.16 -8.97 -52.49
CA ALA A 878 79.38 -9.57 -51.96
C ALA A 878 79.16 -10.38 -50.68
N ALA A 879 78.14 -10.01 -49.88
CA ALA A 879 77.80 -10.70 -48.64
C ALA A 879 76.99 -12.00 -48.86
N LEU A 880 76.58 -12.30 -50.10
CA LEU A 880 75.82 -13.52 -50.40
C LEU A 880 76.67 -14.78 -50.19
N THR A 881 76.10 -15.75 -49.50
CA THR A 881 76.68 -17.09 -49.44
C THR A 881 76.57 -17.80 -50.79
N THR A 882 77.42 -18.79 -51.04
CA THR A 882 77.39 -19.58 -52.28
C THR A 882 76.03 -20.22 -52.55
N ALA A 883 75.32 -20.65 -51.50
CA ALA A 883 73.95 -21.17 -51.61
C ALA A 883 72.93 -20.09 -52.02
N GLN A 884 73.04 -18.88 -51.47
CA GLN A 884 72.17 -17.76 -51.84
C GLN A 884 72.43 -17.27 -53.27
N THR A 885 73.69 -17.21 -53.70
CA THR A 885 74.03 -16.86 -55.09
C THR A 885 73.50 -17.89 -56.07
N ALA A 886 73.60 -19.17 -55.75
CA ALA A 886 72.97 -20.24 -56.53
C ALA A 886 71.44 -20.13 -56.55
N GLY A 887 70.84 -19.52 -55.54
CA GLY A 887 69.41 -19.22 -55.45
C GLY A 887 68.93 -18.05 -56.31
N LEU A 888 69.82 -17.18 -56.80
CA LEU A 888 69.42 -16.04 -57.63
C LEU A 888 68.77 -16.50 -58.93
N SER A 889 67.66 -15.87 -59.33
CA SER A 889 67.06 -16.17 -60.62
C SER A 889 67.97 -15.74 -61.78
N THR A 890 67.91 -16.43 -62.92
CA THR A 890 68.64 -16.03 -64.14
C THR A 890 68.30 -14.60 -64.55
N ALA A 891 67.05 -14.18 -64.34
CA ALA A 891 66.59 -12.82 -64.59
C ALA A 891 67.22 -11.79 -63.65
N ALA A 892 67.34 -12.08 -62.35
CA ALA A 892 68.03 -11.21 -61.40
C ALA A 892 69.52 -11.10 -61.71
N LEU A 893 70.16 -12.22 -62.04
CA LEU A 893 71.59 -12.26 -62.33
C LEU A 893 71.96 -11.50 -63.61
N SER A 894 71.18 -11.68 -64.68
CA SER A 894 71.34 -10.96 -65.96
C SER A 894 70.94 -9.47 -65.91
N ALA A 895 70.36 -9.04 -64.79
CA ALA A 895 69.97 -7.65 -64.59
C ALA A 895 71.01 -6.89 -63.76
N LEU A 896 71.88 -7.58 -63.01
CA LEU A 896 72.96 -6.97 -62.25
C LEU A 896 73.82 -6.10 -63.16
N ASP A 897 74.29 -4.98 -62.61
CA ASP A 897 75.33 -4.25 -63.30
C ASP A 897 76.67 -4.99 -63.21
N THR A 898 77.62 -4.55 -64.03
CA THR A 898 78.92 -5.19 -64.11
C THR A 898 79.75 -5.01 -62.83
N ALA A 899 79.48 -4.01 -62.00
CA ALA A 899 80.18 -3.79 -60.73
C ALA A 899 79.67 -4.74 -59.64
N ASP A 900 78.35 -4.95 -59.58
CA ASP A 900 77.69 -5.88 -58.67
C ASP A 900 78.07 -7.34 -58.99
N LEU A 901 78.12 -7.71 -60.27
CA LEU A 901 78.54 -9.06 -60.66
C LEU A 901 80.01 -9.33 -60.27
N VAL A 902 80.88 -8.34 -60.38
CA VAL A 902 82.29 -8.44 -59.96
C VAL A 902 82.43 -8.51 -58.44
N ALA A 903 81.45 -8.01 -57.68
CA ALA A 903 81.44 -8.10 -56.22
C ALA A 903 81.26 -9.55 -55.72
N LEU A 904 80.81 -10.49 -56.55
CA LEU A 904 80.74 -11.91 -56.21
C LEU A 904 82.15 -12.50 -56.03
N SER A 905 82.36 -13.26 -54.95
CA SER A 905 83.62 -13.99 -54.80
C SER A 905 83.79 -15.07 -55.89
N THR A 906 85.02 -15.53 -56.10
CA THR A 906 85.31 -16.66 -56.99
C THR A 906 84.51 -17.91 -56.61
N ALA A 907 84.28 -18.15 -55.32
CA ALA A 907 83.44 -19.25 -54.84
C ALA A 907 81.96 -19.05 -55.21
N ASN A 908 81.45 -17.81 -55.19
CA ASN A 908 80.08 -17.52 -55.64
C ASN A 908 79.94 -17.68 -57.16
N ILE A 909 80.97 -17.29 -57.94
CA ILE A 909 81.03 -17.51 -59.40
C ILE A 909 80.99 -19.00 -59.74
N VAL A 910 81.72 -19.83 -58.99
CA VAL A 910 81.66 -21.30 -59.14
C VAL A 910 80.29 -21.87 -58.76
N ALA A 911 79.62 -21.28 -57.77
CA ALA A 911 78.31 -21.73 -57.32
C ALA A 911 77.17 -21.45 -58.31
N LEU A 912 77.39 -20.58 -59.31
CA LEU A 912 76.42 -20.33 -60.38
C LEU A 912 76.25 -21.57 -61.24
N SER A 913 75.00 -22.00 -61.44
CA SER A 913 74.67 -23.06 -62.39
C SER A 913 75.01 -22.67 -63.83
N THR A 914 75.18 -23.67 -64.70
CA THR A 914 75.41 -23.44 -66.13
C THR A 914 74.29 -22.62 -66.80
N LYS A 915 73.05 -22.72 -66.30
CA LYS A 915 71.93 -21.88 -66.76
C LYS A 915 72.03 -20.42 -66.33
N GLN A 916 72.48 -20.17 -65.09
CA GLN A 916 72.77 -18.83 -64.59
C GLN A 916 73.92 -18.19 -65.36
N PHE A 917 74.98 -18.95 -65.64
CA PHE A 917 76.13 -18.48 -66.41
C PHE A 917 75.76 -18.17 -67.87
N ALA A 918 74.99 -19.04 -68.52
CA ALA A 918 74.49 -18.81 -69.87
C ALA A 918 73.53 -17.62 -69.97
N SER A 919 72.91 -17.21 -68.86
CA SER A 919 72.03 -16.03 -68.82
C SER A 919 72.77 -14.70 -68.71
N LEU A 920 74.08 -14.72 -68.44
CA LEU A 920 74.89 -13.50 -68.37
C LEU A 920 75.03 -12.85 -69.75
N ARG A 921 75.03 -11.53 -69.81
CA ARG A 921 75.27 -10.79 -71.05
C ARG A 921 76.74 -10.75 -71.41
N THR A 922 77.05 -10.47 -72.66
CA THR A 922 78.43 -10.30 -73.14
C THR A 922 79.21 -9.26 -72.33
N ALA A 923 78.57 -8.16 -71.92
CA ALA A 923 79.17 -7.14 -71.06
C ALA A 923 79.50 -7.63 -69.63
N GLU A 924 78.66 -8.52 -69.08
CA GLU A 924 78.84 -9.15 -67.77
C GLU A 924 79.98 -10.18 -67.80
N ILE A 925 80.07 -10.97 -68.87
CA ILE A 925 81.20 -11.89 -69.10
C ILE A 925 82.51 -11.10 -69.26
N ALA A 926 82.49 -10.00 -70.01
CA ALA A 926 83.65 -9.13 -70.19
C ALA A 926 84.11 -8.44 -68.90
N SER A 927 83.20 -8.22 -67.95
CA SER A 927 83.52 -7.56 -66.67
C SER A 927 84.08 -8.49 -65.61
N LEU A 928 83.88 -9.81 -65.74
CA LEU A 928 84.44 -10.77 -64.78
C LEU A 928 85.95 -10.56 -64.63
N THR A 929 86.45 -10.54 -63.41
CA THR A 929 87.90 -10.46 -63.20
C THR A 929 88.58 -11.71 -63.74
N THR A 930 89.86 -11.62 -64.08
CA THR A 930 90.64 -12.78 -64.51
C THR A 930 90.63 -13.90 -63.48
N ASN A 931 90.55 -13.57 -62.18
CA ASN A 931 90.39 -14.55 -61.11
C ASN A 931 89.02 -15.24 -61.13
N GLN A 932 87.94 -14.51 -61.41
CA GLN A 932 86.60 -15.10 -61.55
C GLN A 932 86.50 -15.98 -62.80
N VAL A 933 87.07 -15.56 -63.93
CA VAL A 933 87.14 -16.36 -65.16
C VAL A 933 87.98 -17.61 -64.97
N HIS A 934 89.13 -17.50 -64.30
CA HIS A 934 90.00 -18.64 -64.01
C HIS A 934 89.36 -19.64 -63.04
N ALA A 935 88.52 -19.17 -62.12
CA ALA A 935 87.78 -20.03 -61.21
C ALA A 935 86.64 -20.78 -61.89
N MET A 936 86.24 -20.43 -63.12
CA MET A 936 85.15 -21.09 -63.82
C MET A 936 85.42 -22.58 -64.01
N SER A 937 84.42 -23.39 -63.71
CA SER A 937 84.47 -24.81 -64.02
C SER A 937 84.47 -25.03 -65.53
N SER A 938 84.99 -26.18 -65.97
CA SER A 938 84.89 -26.60 -67.37
C SER A 938 83.44 -26.57 -67.86
N ALA A 939 82.48 -27.02 -67.05
CA ALA A 939 81.06 -26.98 -67.40
C ALA A 939 80.52 -25.55 -67.61
N GLN A 940 80.99 -24.56 -66.85
CA GLN A 940 80.59 -23.15 -67.03
C GLN A 940 81.22 -22.54 -68.28
N LEU A 941 82.48 -22.85 -68.58
CA LEU A 941 83.16 -22.46 -69.84
C LEU A 941 82.46 -23.03 -71.07
N HIS A 942 82.02 -24.28 -71.01
CA HIS A 942 81.26 -24.93 -72.09
C HIS A 942 79.83 -24.40 -72.22
N ALA A 943 79.27 -23.82 -71.16
CA ALA A 943 77.94 -23.23 -71.19
C ALA A 943 77.93 -21.84 -71.83
N LEU A 944 79.10 -21.25 -72.12
CA LEU A 944 79.20 -19.97 -72.81
C LEU A 944 78.76 -20.09 -74.26
N SER A 945 77.95 -19.15 -74.72
CA SER A 945 77.66 -18.99 -76.14
C SER A 945 78.89 -18.49 -76.89
N THR A 946 78.90 -18.68 -78.21
CA THR A 946 79.93 -18.13 -79.08
C THR A 946 80.11 -16.62 -78.85
N ASP A 947 79.02 -15.87 -78.69
CA ASP A 947 79.09 -14.42 -78.43
C ASP A 947 79.68 -14.08 -77.06
N GLN A 948 79.39 -14.88 -76.04
CA GLN A 948 79.96 -14.70 -74.70
C GLN A 948 81.47 -14.98 -74.68
N VAL A 949 81.94 -16.02 -75.40
CA VAL A 949 83.37 -16.32 -75.55
C VAL A 949 84.09 -15.20 -76.29
N HIS A 950 83.49 -14.64 -77.35
CA HIS A 950 84.06 -13.50 -78.09
C HIS A 950 84.09 -12.22 -77.27
N ALA A 951 83.16 -12.05 -76.33
CA ALA A 951 83.13 -10.88 -75.46
C ALA A 951 84.22 -10.91 -74.38
N MET A 952 84.89 -12.04 -74.17
CA MET A 952 86.01 -12.13 -73.24
C MET A 952 87.17 -11.26 -73.71
N THR A 953 87.71 -10.45 -72.81
CA THR A 953 88.90 -9.64 -73.06
C THR A 953 90.12 -10.53 -73.34
N THR A 954 91.14 -9.95 -73.98
CA THR A 954 92.41 -10.64 -74.27
C THR A 954 93.05 -11.20 -72.99
N THR A 955 92.91 -10.50 -71.86
CA THR A 955 93.45 -10.96 -70.57
C THR A 955 92.63 -12.11 -69.97
N GLN A 956 91.31 -12.13 -70.19
CA GLN A 956 90.45 -13.23 -69.77
C GLN A 956 90.67 -14.49 -70.61
N THR A 957 90.87 -14.36 -71.93
CA THR A 957 91.18 -15.48 -72.82
C THR A 957 92.58 -16.04 -72.61
N GLN A 958 93.58 -15.18 -72.31
CA GLN A 958 94.93 -15.63 -71.92
C GLN A 958 94.95 -16.43 -70.61
N ALA A 959 93.95 -16.26 -69.74
CA ALA A 959 93.82 -17.09 -68.55
C ALA A 959 93.42 -18.56 -68.84
N LEU A 960 93.25 -18.97 -70.12
CA LEU A 960 92.70 -20.27 -70.55
C LEU A 960 93.67 -21.30 -71.19
N SER A 961 94.95 -21.00 -71.51
CA SER A 961 96.06 -21.92 -71.96
C SER A 961 95.74 -23.09 -72.97
N PHE A 962 96.03 -22.93 -74.29
CA PHE A 962 95.80 -23.96 -75.37
C PHE A 962 97.10 -24.59 -75.99
N LEU A 963 97.04 -25.78 -76.67
CA LEU A 963 98.18 -26.58 -77.24
C LEU A 963 97.97 -27.06 -78.70
N THR A 964 98.98 -27.05 -79.60
CA THR A 964 98.75 -27.20 -81.07
C THR A 964 99.84 -27.94 -81.91
N PRO A 965 99.43 -28.70 -82.97
CA PRO A 965 100.26 -28.96 -84.18
C PRO A 965 99.52 -28.78 -85.54
N ILE A 966 100.27 -28.84 -86.66
CA ILE A 966 99.77 -28.79 -88.05
C ILE A 966 99.33 -30.18 -88.52
N ALA A 967 98.07 -30.26 -88.93
CA ALA A 967 97.47 -31.42 -89.57
C ALA A 967 97.17 -31.13 -91.06
N LEU A 968 97.39 -32.13 -91.90
CA LEU A 968 97.19 -32.13 -93.34
C LEU A 968 96.05 -33.10 -93.68
N ASP A 969 95.09 -32.61 -94.44
CA ASP A 969 94.00 -33.41 -95.00
C ASP A 969 94.52 -34.23 -96.19
N LEU A 970 94.62 -35.55 -96.04
CA LEU A 970 95.17 -36.42 -97.08
C LEU A 970 94.11 -37.15 -97.91
N ASN A 971 92.83 -37.08 -97.53
CA ASN A 971 91.74 -37.82 -98.18
C ASN A 971 90.72 -36.90 -98.88
N GLY A 972 90.81 -35.58 -98.69
CA GLY A 972 89.95 -34.55 -99.27
C GLY A 972 88.64 -34.28 -98.52
N ASP A 973 88.48 -34.71 -97.27
CA ASP A 973 87.28 -34.47 -96.45
C ASP A 973 87.40 -33.32 -95.42
N GLY A 974 88.49 -32.56 -95.49
CA GLY A 974 88.88 -31.50 -94.56
C GLY A 974 89.54 -32.05 -93.31
N VAL A 975 90.29 -31.22 -92.57
CA VAL A 975 91.00 -31.70 -91.37
C VAL A 975 90.01 -32.19 -90.31
N GLN A 976 90.08 -33.48 -89.99
CA GLN A 976 89.29 -34.16 -88.98
C GLN A 976 90.12 -34.52 -87.77
N THR A 977 89.50 -34.44 -86.59
CA THR A 977 90.15 -34.74 -85.32
C THR A 977 89.34 -35.73 -84.50
N THR A 978 90.00 -36.39 -83.57
CA THR A 978 89.38 -37.28 -82.59
C THR A 978 89.28 -36.59 -81.23
N ALA A 979 88.23 -36.91 -80.48
CA ALA A 979 88.02 -36.34 -79.16
C ALA A 979 89.10 -36.79 -78.17
N LEU A 980 89.39 -35.95 -77.16
CA LEU A 980 90.26 -36.26 -76.02
C LEU A 980 89.94 -37.62 -75.37
N GLY A 981 88.68 -38.06 -75.41
CA GLY A 981 88.23 -39.36 -74.89
C GLY A 981 88.79 -40.58 -75.63
N GLN A 982 89.41 -40.43 -76.80
CA GLN A 982 90.06 -41.53 -77.54
C GLN A 982 91.42 -41.91 -76.95
N GLY A 983 91.95 -41.13 -76.00
CA GLY A 983 93.05 -41.60 -75.14
C GLY A 983 94.45 -41.49 -75.73
N VAL A 984 94.66 -40.70 -76.78
CA VAL A 984 95.97 -40.54 -77.41
C VAL A 984 96.90 -39.78 -76.48
N GLN A 985 98.10 -40.31 -76.27
CA GLN A 985 99.09 -39.75 -75.37
C GLN A 985 100.35 -39.34 -76.12
N PHE A 986 100.53 -38.03 -76.25
CA PHE A 986 101.68 -37.45 -76.93
C PHE A 986 102.26 -36.27 -76.13
N ASP A 987 103.57 -36.06 -76.24
CA ASP A 987 104.23 -34.91 -75.64
C ASP A 987 104.24 -33.76 -76.65
N LEU A 988 103.10 -33.08 -76.78
CA LEU A 988 102.93 -31.97 -77.73
C LEU A 988 103.87 -30.77 -77.46
N LEU A 989 104.44 -30.64 -76.26
CA LEU A 989 105.31 -29.51 -75.89
C LEU A 989 106.81 -29.84 -75.95
N ALA A 990 107.16 -31.12 -76.12
CA ALA A 990 108.52 -31.62 -75.98
C ALA A 990 109.16 -31.22 -74.65
N ASN A 991 108.46 -31.48 -73.53
CA ASN A 991 108.93 -31.20 -72.17
C ASN A 991 109.14 -32.47 -71.31
N GLY A 992 108.96 -33.64 -71.90
CA GLY A 992 109.10 -34.95 -71.27
C GLY A 992 107.79 -35.53 -70.72
N ASN A 993 106.67 -34.81 -70.76
CA ASN A 993 105.39 -35.29 -70.22
C ASN A 993 104.36 -35.51 -71.32
N LYS A 994 103.97 -36.78 -71.52
CA LYS A 994 102.85 -37.12 -72.38
C LYS A 994 101.54 -36.73 -71.70
N VAL A 995 100.71 -35.97 -72.41
CA VAL A 995 99.36 -35.61 -71.95
C VAL A 995 98.34 -36.37 -72.79
N ASN A 996 97.20 -36.68 -72.17
CA ASN A 996 96.06 -37.15 -72.93
C ASN A 996 95.54 -35.97 -73.75
N THR A 997 95.47 -36.13 -75.06
CA THR A 997 95.17 -35.07 -76.00
C THR A 997 94.14 -35.54 -77.02
N GLY A 998 93.39 -34.61 -77.61
CA GLY A 998 92.78 -34.86 -78.92
C GLY A 998 93.86 -35.14 -79.97
N TRP A 999 93.49 -35.79 -81.06
CA TRP A 999 94.44 -36.22 -82.10
C TRP A 999 93.87 -36.04 -83.51
N THR A 1000 94.69 -36.22 -84.54
CA THR A 1000 94.18 -36.27 -85.93
C THR A 1000 93.41 -37.57 -86.17
N ALA A 1001 92.41 -37.55 -87.04
CA ALA A 1001 91.73 -38.78 -87.47
C ALA A 1001 92.62 -39.57 -88.45
N GLY A 1002 92.50 -40.90 -88.51
CA GLY A 1002 93.41 -41.76 -89.29
C GLY A 1002 93.40 -41.58 -90.82
N GLY A 1003 92.57 -40.67 -91.36
CA GLY A 1003 92.61 -40.23 -92.76
C GLY A 1003 93.56 -39.07 -93.02
N ASP A 1004 94.00 -38.38 -91.96
CA ASP A 1004 94.83 -37.18 -92.01
C ASP A 1004 96.22 -37.43 -91.43
N GLY A 1005 97.17 -36.59 -91.79
CA GLY A 1005 98.55 -36.70 -91.34
C GLY A 1005 99.04 -35.47 -90.59
N LEU A 1006 99.88 -35.67 -89.59
CA LEU A 1006 100.59 -34.58 -88.94
C LEU A 1006 101.83 -34.23 -89.75
N LEU A 1007 102.04 -32.95 -90.03
CA LEU A 1007 103.27 -32.50 -90.69
C LEU A 1007 104.42 -32.61 -89.69
N ALA A 1008 105.52 -33.25 -90.11
CA ALA A 1008 106.66 -33.55 -89.27
C ALA A 1008 107.99 -33.34 -89.99
N LEU A 1009 109.04 -33.10 -89.21
CA LEU A 1009 110.42 -33.11 -89.67
C LEU A 1009 111.23 -33.88 -88.62
N ASP A 1010 111.82 -35.00 -89.04
CA ASP A 1010 112.75 -35.75 -88.20
C ASP A 1010 114.05 -34.93 -88.07
N ARG A 1011 114.09 -34.10 -87.03
CA ARG A 1011 115.17 -33.14 -86.78
C ARG A 1011 116.38 -33.80 -86.14
N ASN A 1012 116.19 -34.91 -85.43
CA ASN A 1012 117.27 -35.63 -84.77
C ASN A 1012 117.88 -36.73 -85.69
N HIS A 1013 117.23 -37.01 -86.82
CA HIS A 1013 117.59 -38.00 -87.84
C HIS A 1013 117.60 -39.45 -87.33
N ASP A 1014 116.76 -39.81 -86.37
CA ASP A 1014 116.63 -41.17 -85.82
C ASP A 1014 115.58 -42.05 -86.53
N GLY A 1015 114.78 -41.45 -87.42
CA GLY A 1015 113.75 -42.11 -88.22
C GLY A 1015 112.38 -42.25 -87.56
N VAL A 1016 112.13 -41.66 -86.38
CA VAL A 1016 110.83 -41.71 -85.67
C VAL A 1016 110.41 -40.31 -85.18
N ILE A 1017 109.11 -40.02 -85.12
CA ILE A 1017 108.58 -38.76 -84.56
C ILE A 1017 108.14 -39.04 -83.12
N ASN A 1018 108.92 -38.61 -82.15
CA ASN A 1018 108.74 -39.04 -80.76
C ASN A 1018 108.22 -37.94 -79.80
N ASP A 1019 108.31 -36.67 -80.20
CA ASP A 1019 107.75 -35.55 -79.44
C ASP A 1019 107.32 -34.36 -80.32
N GLY A 1020 106.71 -33.35 -79.69
CA GLY A 1020 106.19 -32.16 -80.36
C GLY A 1020 107.26 -31.21 -80.91
N SER A 1021 108.55 -31.44 -80.67
CA SER A 1021 109.62 -30.64 -81.29
C SER A 1021 109.86 -31.03 -82.75
N GLU A 1022 109.42 -32.23 -83.12
CA GLU A 1022 109.51 -32.81 -84.47
C GLU A 1022 108.21 -32.63 -85.26
N LEU A 1023 107.12 -32.25 -84.59
CA LEU A 1023 105.91 -31.74 -85.22
C LEU A 1023 106.00 -30.23 -85.42
N PHE A 1024 105.23 -29.70 -86.36
CA PHE A 1024 105.04 -28.26 -86.52
C PHE A 1024 103.91 -27.78 -85.61
N GLY A 1025 104.23 -27.06 -84.53
CA GLY A 1025 103.27 -26.69 -83.50
C GLY A 1025 103.88 -25.89 -82.36
N SER A 1026 103.14 -25.71 -81.26
CA SER A 1026 103.66 -25.00 -80.07
C SER A 1026 104.80 -25.76 -79.35
N GLY A 1027 105.03 -27.02 -79.72
CA GLY A 1027 106.19 -27.81 -79.31
C GLY A 1027 107.47 -27.54 -80.12
N THR A 1028 107.38 -26.93 -81.31
CA THR A 1028 108.56 -26.72 -82.17
C THR A 1028 109.47 -25.64 -81.60
N THR A 1029 110.78 -25.89 -81.60
CA THR A 1029 111.78 -24.86 -81.28
C THR A 1029 112.27 -24.21 -82.58
N LEU A 1030 112.08 -22.89 -82.69
CA LEU A 1030 112.55 -22.07 -83.81
C LEU A 1030 114.08 -21.91 -83.76
N ALA A 1031 114.70 -21.47 -84.85
CA ALA A 1031 116.14 -21.23 -84.95
C ALA A 1031 116.68 -20.20 -83.92
N ASN A 1032 115.80 -19.36 -83.37
CA ASN A 1032 116.12 -18.40 -82.30
C ASN A 1032 116.15 -19.02 -80.88
N GLY A 1033 115.83 -20.31 -80.72
CA GLY A 1033 115.79 -21.02 -79.45
C GLY A 1033 114.49 -20.87 -78.65
N GLN A 1034 113.53 -20.07 -79.12
CA GLN A 1034 112.19 -19.97 -78.53
C GLN A 1034 111.26 -21.03 -79.12
N LYS A 1035 110.22 -21.41 -78.36
CA LYS A 1035 109.13 -22.24 -78.88
C LYS A 1035 108.26 -21.41 -79.82
N ALA A 1036 107.80 -22.02 -80.91
CA ALA A 1036 106.84 -21.39 -81.81
C ALA A 1036 105.51 -21.16 -81.08
N SER A 1037 104.84 -20.06 -81.38
CA SER A 1037 103.50 -19.77 -80.88
C SER A 1037 102.43 -20.56 -81.63
N THR A 1038 102.70 -20.92 -82.90
CA THR A 1038 101.81 -21.66 -83.79
C THR A 1038 102.63 -22.55 -84.73
N GLY A 1039 102.02 -23.59 -85.31
CA GLY A 1039 102.70 -24.49 -86.22
C GLY A 1039 103.10 -23.86 -87.56
N TYR A 1040 102.35 -22.88 -88.07
CA TYR A 1040 102.74 -22.18 -89.30
C TYR A 1040 103.91 -21.20 -89.09
N GLU A 1041 104.07 -20.65 -87.89
CA GLU A 1041 105.28 -19.90 -87.53
C GLU A 1041 106.52 -20.80 -87.63
N ALA A 1042 106.39 -22.07 -87.23
CA ALA A 1042 107.46 -23.05 -87.37
C ALA A 1042 107.74 -23.46 -88.83
N MET A 1043 106.73 -23.51 -89.70
CA MET A 1043 106.92 -23.86 -91.10
C MET A 1043 107.63 -22.76 -91.90
N GLN A 1044 107.44 -21.49 -91.55
CA GLN A 1044 108.07 -20.36 -92.24
C GLN A 1044 109.60 -20.41 -92.28
N GLU A 1045 110.27 -21.06 -91.32
CA GLU A 1045 111.73 -21.19 -91.32
C GLU A 1045 112.28 -22.06 -92.46
N LEU A 1046 111.43 -22.88 -93.09
CA LEU A 1046 111.84 -23.83 -94.13
C LEU A 1046 111.71 -23.28 -95.55
N ASP A 1047 111.02 -22.16 -95.75
CA ASP A 1047 110.97 -21.46 -97.04
C ASP A 1047 112.27 -20.64 -97.22
N THR A 1048 113.28 -21.30 -97.81
CA THR A 1048 114.63 -20.74 -97.95
C THR A 1048 114.74 -19.73 -99.08
N ASN A 1049 113.81 -19.76 -100.04
CA ASN A 1049 113.79 -18.84 -101.17
C ASN A 1049 112.82 -17.65 -100.95
N GLY A 1050 111.94 -17.75 -99.95
CA GLY A 1050 111.02 -16.71 -99.52
C GLY A 1050 109.82 -16.51 -100.46
N ASP A 1051 109.44 -17.51 -101.25
CA ASP A 1051 108.33 -17.42 -102.20
C ASP A 1051 106.94 -17.66 -101.57
N GLY A 1052 106.89 -17.87 -100.25
CA GLY A 1052 105.68 -18.09 -99.45
C GLY A 1052 105.17 -19.53 -99.51
N THR A 1053 105.94 -20.43 -100.13
CA THR A 1053 105.62 -21.84 -100.24
C THR A 1053 106.85 -22.69 -99.95
N ILE A 1054 106.65 -23.88 -99.41
CA ILE A 1054 107.74 -24.85 -99.25
C ILE A 1054 107.60 -25.86 -100.39
N ASP A 1055 108.53 -25.85 -101.34
CA ASP A 1055 108.54 -26.73 -102.51
C ASP A 1055 109.94 -27.33 -102.79
N ALA A 1056 110.09 -28.09 -103.89
CA ALA A 1056 111.36 -28.73 -104.23
C ALA A 1056 112.56 -27.77 -104.45
N LYS A 1057 112.34 -26.45 -104.49
CA LYS A 1057 113.41 -25.44 -104.48
C LYS A 1057 113.99 -25.21 -103.08
N ASP A 1058 113.29 -25.63 -102.03
CA ASP A 1058 113.72 -25.48 -100.64
C ASP A 1058 114.51 -26.69 -100.16
N GLY A 1059 115.68 -26.42 -99.56
CA GLY A 1059 116.64 -27.45 -99.18
C GLY A 1059 116.05 -28.52 -98.25
N ALA A 1060 115.12 -28.13 -97.38
CA ALA A 1060 114.50 -29.02 -96.39
C ALA A 1060 113.25 -29.76 -96.91
N PHE A 1061 112.73 -29.44 -98.10
CA PHE A 1061 111.49 -30.03 -98.59
C PHE A 1061 111.59 -31.55 -98.76
N ALA A 1062 112.77 -32.04 -99.17
CA ALA A 1062 113.03 -33.48 -99.28
C ALA A 1062 113.11 -34.19 -97.92
N ASP A 1063 113.37 -33.46 -96.83
CA ASP A 1063 113.51 -34.00 -95.49
C ASP A 1063 112.18 -34.02 -94.74
N LEU A 1064 111.21 -33.23 -95.17
CA LEU A 1064 109.87 -33.21 -94.59
C LEU A 1064 109.20 -34.58 -94.68
N ARG A 1065 108.42 -34.89 -93.65
CA ARG A 1065 107.62 -36.10 -93.54
C ARG A 1065 106.20 -35.74 -93.15
N VAL A 1066 105.29 -36.64 -93.47
CA VAL A 1066 103.93 -36.60 -92.92
C VAL A 1066 103.75 -37.87 -92.12
N TRP A 1067 103.44 -37.70 -90.84
CA TRP A 1067 103.13 -38.80 -89.94
C TRP A 1067 101.65 -39.10 -90.01
N VAL A 1068 101.31 -40.18 -90.72
CA VAL A 1068 99.95 -40.69 -90.82
C VAL A 1068 99.78 -41.80 -89.79
N ASP A 1069 99.42 -41.39 -88.58
CA ASP A 1069 99.13 -42.29 -87.46
C ASP A 1069 97.74 -42.94 -87.66
N GLY A 1070 97.72 -44.01 -88.48
CA GLY A 1070 96.48 -44.65 -88.90
C GLY A 1070 95.75 -45.38 -87.78
N ASN A 1071 96.45 -45.74 -86.70
CA ASN A 1071 95.87 -46.38 -85.52
C ASN A 1071 95.61 -45.38 -84.35
N ALA A 1072 96.08 -44.14 -84.50
CA ALA A 1072 95.97 -43.04 -83.54
C ALA A 1072 96.53 -43.38 -82.15
N ASP A 1073 97.63 -44.14 -82.08
CA ASP A 1073 98.27 -44.51 -80.81
C ASP A 1073 99.36 -43.55 -80.33
N GLY A 1074 99.71 -42.54 -81.15
CA GLY A 1074 100.70 -41.53 -80.82
C GLY A 1074 102.15 -42.04 -80.82
N VAL A 1075 102.45 -43.16 -81.50
CA VAL A 1075 103.81 -43.71 -81.62
C VAL A 1075 104.15 -44.00 -83.09
N THR A 1076 105.19 -43.34 -83.65
CA THR A 1076 105.60 -43.58 -85.04
C THR A 1076 106.08 -45.01 -85.30
N GLN A 1077 105.45 -45.70 -86.25
CA GLN A 1077 105.79 -47.07 -86.64
C GLN A 1077 106.29 -47.18 -88.10
N SER A 1078 106.91 -48.31 -88.43
CA SER A 1078 107.45 -48.55 -89.77
C SER A 1078 106.34 -48.56 -90.82
N GLY A 1079 106.35 -47.58 -91.73
CA GLY A 1079 105.36 -47.40 -92.79
C GLY A 1079 104.37 -46.24 -92.56
N GLU A 1080 104.34 -45.66 -91.37
CA GLU A 1080 103.45 -44.52 -91.04
C GLU A 1080 104.06 -43.16 -91.39
N LEU A 1081 105.39 -43.08 -91.34
CA LEU A 1081 106.12 -41.88 -91.72
C LEU A 1081 106.37 -41.90 -93.22
N LYS A 1082 105.65 -41.03 -93.94
CA LYS A 1082 105.70 -40.96 -95.40
C LYS A 1082 106.49 -39.73 -95.83
N SER A 1083 107.29 -39.85 -96.89
CA SER A 1083 107.88 -38.68 -97.53
C SER A 1083 106.79 -37.90 -98.27
N LEU A 1084 106.99 -36.59 -98.45
CA LEU A 1084 106.08 -35.78 -99.25
C LEU A 1084 105.96 -36.33 -100.67
N ALA A 1085 107.06 -36.82 -101.24
CA ALA A 1085 107.07 -37.45 -102.56
C ALA A 1085 106.21 -38.73 -102.64
N ASP A 1086 106.19 -39.57 -101.60
CA ASP A 1086 105.34 -40.78 -101.54
C ASP A 1086 103.84 -40.44 -101.51
N LEU A 1087 103.51 -39.27 -100.94
CA LEU A 1087 102.16 -38.72 -100.91
C LEU A 1087 101.84 -37.88 -102.14
N GLY A 1088 102.79 -37.73 -103.07
CA GLY A 1088 102.65 -36.87 -104.23
C GLY A 1088 102.59 -35.38 -103.89
N ILE A 1089 102.94 -34.96 -102.68
CA ILE A 1089 102.93 -33.56 -102.26
C ILE A 1089 104.10 -32.84 -102.93
N THR A 1090 103.78 -31.79 -103.68
CA THR A 1090 104.76 -30.98 -104.41
C THR A 1090 104.96 -29.60 -103.83
N LYS A 1091 104.02 -29.12 -103.01
CA LYS A 1091 104.05 -27.77 -102.43
C LYS A 1091 103.21 -27.68 -101.15
N LEU A 1092 103.71 -26.99 -100.11
CA LEU A 1092 102.96 -26.57 -98.91
C LEU A 1092 102.80 -25.04 -98.89
N ASN A 1093 101.59 -24.52 -98.71
CA ASN A 1093 101.35 -23.07 -98.68
C ASN A 1093 101.41 -22.51 -97.25
N LEU A 1094 101.92 -21.28 -97.12
CA LEU A 1094 102.04 -20.56 -95.83
C LEU A 1094 101.02 -19.42 -95.69
N ASP A 1095 99.93 -19.42 -96.48
CA ASP A 1095 98.88 -18.39 -96.46
C ASP A 1095 97.82 -18.69 -95.38
N VAL A 1096 98.11 -18.29 -94.14
CA VAL A 1096 97.30 -18.67 -92.98
C VAL A 1096 96.08 -17.77 -92.78
N LYS A 1097 94.91 -18.37 -92.46
CA LYS A 1097 93.66 -17.69 -92.05
C LYS A 1097 93.20 -18.15 -90.66
N ALA A 1098 92.59 -17.25 -89.89
CA ALA A 1098 92.02 -17.58 -88.58
C ALA A 1098 90.82 -18.54 -88.72
N GLY A 1099 90.83 -19.61 -87.94
CA GLY A 1099 89.78 -20.60 -87.82
C GLY A 1099 88.88 -20.37 -86.59
N GLY A 1100 88.25 -21.43 -86.11
CA GLY A 1100 87.33 -21.42 -84.96
C GLY A 1100 86.31 -22.55 -84.95
N ALA A 1101 86.34 -23.43 -85.96
CA ALA A 1101 85.49 -24.61 -86.00
C ALA A 1101 85.90 -25.58 -84.88
N VAL A 1102 84.92 -26.03 -84.10
CA VAL A 1102 85.14 -27.06 -83.08
C VAL A 1102 84.83 -28.42 -83.69
N ASN A 1103 85.81 -29.30 -83.73
CA ASN A 1103 85.69 -30.66 -84.21
C ASN A 1103 86.03 -31.61 -83.06
N ASN A 1104 85.04 -32.41 -82.61
CA ASN A 1104 85.19 -33.39 -81.54
C ASN A 1104 85.83 -32.86 -80.24
N GLY A 1105 85.58 -31.60 -79.91
CA GLY A 1105 86.10 -30.94 -78.70
C GLY A 1105 87.45 -30.25 -78.90
N ASN A 1106 88.08 -30.38 -80.06
CA ASN A 1106 89.28 -29.66 -80.46
C ASN A 1106 88.90 -28.45 -81.31
N ILE A 1107 89.72 -27.39 -81.28
CA ILE A 1107 89.45 -26.16 -82.04
C ILE A 1107 90.41 -26.11 -83.23
N LEU A 1108 89.90 -25.99 -84.45
CA LEU A 1108 90.73 -25.70 -85.63
C LEU A 1108 91.07 -24.22 -85.62
N GLY A 1109 92.23 -23.89 -85.06
CA GLY A 1109 92.62 -22.52 -84.70
C GLY A 1109 93.08 -21.69 -85.89
N LEU A 1110 93.87 -22.26 -86.79
CA LEU A 1110 94.34 -21.61 -88.02
C LEU A 1110 94.27 -22.57 -89.22
N THR A 1111 94.10 -22.09 -90.44
CA THR A 1111 93.94 -22.94 -91.65
C THR A 1111 94.72 -22.38 -92.86
N SER A 1112 95.26 -23.26 -93.71
CA SER A 1112 95.92 -23.00 -95.00
C SER A 1112 95.77 -24.24 -95.92
N THR A 1113 96.63 -24.41 -96.93
CA THR A 1113 96.49 -25.45 -97.97
C THR A 1113 97.82 -26.07 -98.41
N PHE A 1114 97.76 -27.22 -99.10
CA PHE A 1114 98.90 -27.81 -99.81
C PHE A 1114 98.50 -28.37 -101.18
N GLU A 1115 99.47 -28.62 -102.08
CA GLU A 1115 99.24 -29.09 -103.44
C GLU A 1115 99.99 -30.40 -103.77
N THR A 1116 99.35 -31.26 -104.57
CA THR A 1116 99.89 -32.55 -105.03
C THR A 1116 100.24 -32.56 -106.53
N ALA A 1117 101.01 -33.55 -106.97
CA ALA A 1117 101.58 -33.66 -108.32
C ALA A 1117 100.56 -33.79 -109.46
N ASP A 1118 99.31 -34.12 -109.15
CA ASP A 1118 98.16 -34.11 -110.06
C ASP A 1118 97.50 -32.72 -110.20
N GLY A 1119 97.97 -31.73 -109.43
CA GLY A 1119 97.49 -30.35 -109.42
C GLY A 1119 96.33 -30.07 -108.46
N ALA A 1120 95.96 -31.02 -107.58
CA ALA A 1120 94.92 -30.82 -106.58
C ALA A 1120 95.43 -30.01 -105.37
N THR A 1121 94.54 -29.22 -104.77
CA THR A 1121 94.80 -28.44 -103.54
C THR A 1121 93.97 -29.01 -102.38
N HIS A 1122 94.61 -29.26 -101.24
CA HIS A 1122 94.05 -29.88 -100.04
C HIS A 1122 94.18 -28.98 -98.81
N ALA A 1123 93.40 -29.25 -97.76
CA ALA A 1123 93.38 -28.42 -96.55
C ALA A 1123 94.53 -28.75 -95.59
N ALA A 1124 94.98 -27.73 -94.85
CA ALA A 1124 95.93 -27.85 -93.76
C ALA A 1124 95.47 -26.98 -92.59
N ALA A 1125 95.62 -27.43 -91.34
CA ALA A 1125 95.16 -26.67 -90.18
C ALA A 1125 96.10 -26.80 -88.97
N ASP A 1126 96.22 -25.70 -88.23
CA ASP A 1126 96.78 -25.65 -86.88
C ASP A 1126 95.64 -25.98 -85.90
N VAL A 1127 95.70 -27.16 -85.29
CA VAL A 1127 94.62 -27.68 -84.45
C VAL A 1127 94.97 -27.54 -82.99
N TRP A 1128 94.12 -26.86 -82.22
CA TRP A 1128 94.21 -26.72 -80.78
C TRP A 1128 93.51 -27.89 -80.11
N PHE A 1129 94.28 -28.90 -79.75
CA PHE A 1129 93.75 -30.09 -79.13
C PHE A 1129 93.28 -29.83 -77.70
N ALA A 1130 92.11 -30.38 -77.36
CA ALA A 1130 91.66 -30.42 -75.99
C ALA A 1130 92.59 -31.33 -75.17
N THR A 1131 92.96 -30.90 -73.98
CA THR A 1131 93.80 -31.67 -73.06
C THR A 1131 93.18 -31.72 -71.67
N THR A 1132 93.59 -32.70 -70.86
CA THR A 1132 93.21 -32.74 -69.44
C THR A 1132 93.89 -31.59 -68.68
N PRO A 1133 93.16 -30.75 -67.93
CA PRO A 1133 93.76 -29.62 -67.20
C PRO A 1133 94.84 -30.09 -66.23
N THR A 1134 96.08 -29.66 -66.43
CA THR A 1134 97.18 -29.91 -65.48
C THR A 1134 97.07 -28.93 -64.32
N SER A 1135 97.14 -29.44 -63.08
CA SER A 1135 97.05 -28.64 -61.85
C SER A 1135 98.17 -27.60 -61.78
N ASN A 1136 97.84 -26.33 -62.03
CA ASN A 1136 98.77 -25.21 -61.94
C ASN A 1136 98.76 -24.61 -60.52
N LEU A 1137 99.95 -24.46 -59.93
CA LEU A 1137 100.22 -23.84 -58.63
C LEU A 1137 99.64 -22.41 -58.51
N SER A 1138 99.46 -21.67 -59.61
CA SER A 1138 98.93 -20.30 -59.63
C SER A 1138 97.47 -20.20 -59.16
N GLY A 1139 96.62 -21.16 -59.50
CA GLY A 1139 95.22 -21.20 -59.07
C GLY A 1139 95.09 -21.51 -57.57
N SER A 1140 95.98 -22.34 -57.04
CA SER A 1140 96.02 -22.67 -55.60
C SER A 1140 96.50 -21.50 -54.75
N VAL A 1141 97.46 -20.70 -55.25
CA VAL A 1141 97.96 -19.51 -54.56
C VAL A 1141 96.96 -18.35 -54.61
N SER A 1142 96.22 -18.17 -55.71
CA SER A 1142 95.15 -17.15 -55.79
C SER A 1142 93.97 -17.46 -54.85
N ASN A 1143 93.56 -18.73 -54.76
CA ASN A 1143 92.54 -19.18 -53.81
C ASN A 1143 93.01 -19.04 -52.34
N LEU A 1144 94.29 -19.28 -52.05
CA LEU A 1144 94.87 -19.02 -50.73
C LEU A 1144 94.94 -17.52 -50.42
N ALA A 1145 95.27 -16.67 -51.40
CA ALA A 1145 95.34 -15.22 -51.23
C ALA A 1145 93.95 -14.59 -50.97
N GLN A 1146 92.90 -15.06 -51.64
CA GLN A 1146 91.53 -14.61 -51.36
C GLN A 1146 91.00 -15.13 -50.03
N ALA A 1147 91.34 -16.38 -49.65
CA ALA A 1147 91.04 -16.88 -48.31
C ALA A 1147 91.80 -16.10 -47.22
N MET A 1148 93.04 -15.67 -47.48
CA MET A 1148 93.83 -14.82 -46.57
C MET A 1148 93.33 -13.37 -46.52
N SER A 1149 92.84 -12.79 -47.63
CA SER A 1149 92.20 -11.46 -47.61
C SER A 1149 90.84 -11.48 -46.90
N ALA A 1150 90.10 -12.59 -47.00
CA ALA A 1150 88.91 -12.82 -46.20
C ALA A 1150 89.23 -13.08 -44.71
N PHE A 1151 90.41 -13.64 -44.42
CA PHE A 1151 90.93 -13.82 -43.05
C PHE A 1151 91.50 -12.52 -42.45
N GLY A 1152 92.07 -11.63 -43.28
CA GLY A 1152 92.66 -10.35 -42.88
C GLY A 1152 91.65 -9.23 -42.59
N GLY A 1153 90.36 -9.45 -42.85
CA GLY A 1153 89.25 -8.61 -42.40
C GLY A 1153 88.57 -9.13 -41.12
N GLY A 1154 89.06 -10.24 -40.57
CA GLY A 1154 88.62 -10.77 -39.28
C GLY A 1154 89.41 -10.15 -38.14
N ASP A 1155 88.91 -9.05 -37.57
CA ASP A 1155 89.29 -8.65 -36.21
C ASP A 1155 88.88 -9.78 -35.25
N ALA A 1156 89.85 -10.62 -34.89
CA ALA A 1156 89.76 -11.48 -33.73
C ALA A 1156 89.86 -10.63 -32.44
N PRO A 1157 89.19 -11.03 -31.36
CA PRO A 1157 88.81 -10.16 -30.25
C PRO A 1157 90.01 -9.81 -29.35
N ALA A 1158 90.17 -8.53 -29.02
CA ALA A 1158 91.04 -8.08 -27.94
C ALA A 1158 90.20 -7.48 -26.81
N ALA A 1159 90.19 -8.19 -25.68
CA ALA A 1159 89.63 -7.72 -24.43
C ALA A 1159 90.37 -6.49 -23.89
N ALA A 1160 89.62 -5.43 -23.61
CA ALA A 1160 89.96 -4.43 -22.60
C ALA A 1160 88.65 -3.86 -22.00
N ALA A 1161 88.19 -4.46 -20.90
CA ALA A 1161 87.49 -3.70 -19.86
C ALA A 1161 88.56 -3.00 -18.98
N PRO A 1162 88.26 -1.96 -18.16
CA PRO A 1162 86.93 -1.45 -17.80
C PRO A 1162 86.79 0.10 -17.74
N LYS A 1163 85.56 0.59 -17.86
CA LYS A 1163 84.95 1.40 -16.80
C LYS A 1163 83.43 1.29 -16.80
N LEU A 1164 82.99 0.46 -15.85
CA LEU A 1164 81.82 0.58 -15.00
C LEU A 1164 80.91 1.79 -15.25
N GLU A 1165 79.73 1.54 -15.80
CA GLU A 1165 78.48 1.92 -15.12
C GLU A 1165 77.58 0.69 -15.01
N LEU A 1166 77.09 0.47 -13.79
CA LEU A 1166 76.36 -0.71 -13.35
C LEU A 1166 74.90 -0.69 -13.83
N GLN A 1167 74.40 -1.86 -14.26
CA GLN A 1167 73.16 -2.42 -13.71
C GLN A 1167 73.14 -3.96 -13.86
N ARG A 1168 72.80 -4.64 -12.77
CA ARG A 1168 72.94 -6.09 -12.53
C ARG A 1168 71.84 -6.92 -13.21
N GLN A 1169 72.20 -8.08 -13.77
CA GLN A 1169 71.50 -9.39 -13.77
C GLN A 1169 72.35 -10.34 -14.67
N GLY A 1170 72.83 -11.54 -14.35
CA GLY A 1170 72.60 -12.49 -13.27
C GLY A 1170 72.60 -13.92 -13.87
N VAL A 1171 73.77 -14.50 -14.16
CA VAL A 1171 73.95 -15.84 -14.82
C VAL A 1171 73.59 -17.03 -13.90
N GLY A 1172 72.68 -16.84 -12.95
CA GLY A 1172 72.16 -17.89 -12.07
C GLY A 1172 70.94 -18.63 -12.63
N GLY A 1173 70.29 -18.11 -13.68
CA GLY A 1173 69.01 -18.63 -14.19
C GLY A 1173 69.10 -19.87 -15.06
N SER A 1174 70.12 -19.96 -15.93
CA SER A 1174 70.14 -20.97 -17.01
C SER A 1174 70.64 -22.35 -16.57
N VAL A 1175 71.34 -22.45 -15.44
CA VAL A 1175 71.80 -23.74 -14.88
C VAL A 1175 70.78 -24.30 -13.85
N ALA A 1176 69.98 -23.44 -13.20
CA ALA A 1176 68.91 -23.87 -12.31
C ALA A 1176 67.67 -24.39 -13.07
N GLN A 1177 67.35 -23.81 -14.24
CA GLN A 1177 66.24 -24.27 -15.07
C GLN A 1177 66.51 -25.63 -15.74
N LEU A 1178 67.77 -25.96 -16.03
CA LEU A 1178 68.15 -27.29 -16.53
C LEU A 1178 68.12 -28.36 -15.42
N ALA A 1179 68.41 -27.98 -14.18
CA ALA A 1179 68.32 -28.87 -13.01
C ALA A 1179 66.87 -29.14 -12.55
N ASP A 1180 65.93 -28.23 -12.77
CA ASP A 1180 64.51 -28.45 -12.46
C ASP A 1180 63.75 -29.20 -13.56
N ALA A 1181 64.17 -29.09 -14.83
CA ALA A 1181 63.62 -29.89 -15.92
C ALA A 1181 63.98 -31.40 -15.80
N LEU A 1182 65.14 -31.73 -15.23
CA LEU A 1182 65.60 -33.10 -15.02
C LEU A 1182 64.97 -33.81 -13.79
N LYS A 1183 64.25 -33.08 -12.92
CA LYS A 1183 63.52 -33.69 -11.78
C LYS A 1183 62.13 -34.22 -12.12
N GLN A 1184 61.65 -33.99 -13.34
CA GLN A 1184 60.30 -34.42 -13.79
C GLN A 1184 60.30 -35.79 -14.48
N PHE A 1185 61.45 -36.47 -14.55
CA PHE A 1185 61.62 -37.79 -15.15
C PHE A 1185 62.36 -38.71 -14.17
N ASP A 1186 61.95 -39.98 -14.10
CA ASP A 1186 62.70 -41.00 -13.36
C ASP A 1186 63.86 -41.58 -14.18
N ALA A 1187 64.66 -42.47 -13.58
CA ALA A 1187 65.87 -43.05 -14.17
C ALA A 1187 65.64 -43.87 -15.47
N ASN A 1188 64.37 -44.09 -15.87
CA ASN A 1188 64.01 -44.80 -17.09
C ASN A 1188 63.23 -43.92 -18.09
N GLY A 1189 63.14 -42.60 -17.87
CA GLY A 1189 62.71 -41.63 -18.89
C GLY A 1189 61.20 -41.53 -19.15
N LYS A 1190 60.33 -41.80 -18.16
CA LYS A 1190 58.89 -41.46 -18.24
C LYS A 1190 58.48 -40.33 -17.27
N PRO A 1191 57.50 -39.47 -17.66
CA PRO A 1191 56.99 -38.41 -16.81
C PRO A 1191 56.08 -38.94 -15.69
N VAL A 1192 56.25 -38.45 -14.47
CA VAL A 1192 55.45 -38.83 -13.29
C VAL A 1192 54.09 -38.11 -13.33
N LEU A 1193 53.00 -38.88 -13.48
CA LEU A 1193 51.60 -38.42 -13.36
C LEU A 1193 50.96 -38.91 -12.05
N GLY A 1194 50.26 -38.02 -11.36
CA GLY A 1194 49.22 -38.31 -10.35
C GLY A 1194 48.52 -37.00 -9.99
N ALA A 1195 47.27 -36.68 -10.35
CA ALA A 1195 45.96 -37.32 -10.18
C ALA A 1195 45.16 -36.69 -9.00
N GLU A 1196 44.04 -36.06 -9.39
CA GLU A 1196 42.76 -35.80 -8.67
C GLU A 1196 42.66 -34.68 -7.60
N CYS A 1197 41.81 -33.66 -7.88
CA CYS A 1197 40.50 -33.55 -7.23
C CYS A 1197 39.55 -32.58 -7.96
N GLN A 1198 38.26 -32.77 -7.71
CA GLN A 1198 37.08 -32.32 -8.47
C GLN A 1198 36.69 -30.83 -8.34
N ALA A 1199 35.99 -30.38 -9.40
CA ALA A 1199 34.93 -29.36 -9.48
C ALA A 1199 34.73 -28.33 -8.35
N ALA A 1200 34.78 -27.05 -8.72
CA ALA A 1200 33.97 -25.99 -8.09
C ALA A 1200 33.68 -24.87 -9.10
N THR A 1201 32.40 -24.62 -9.36
CA THR A 1201 31.90 -23.47 -10.11
C THR A 1201 31.86 -22.21 -9.22
N ASP A 1202 31.97 -21.07 -9.87
CA ASP A 1202 32.13 -19.70 -9.33
C ASP A 1202 30.97 -19.19 -8.44
N SER A 1203 29.94 -20.02 -8.22
CA SER A 1203 28.87 -19.74 -7.25
C SER A 1203 29.26 -20.04 -5.79
N ALA A 1204 30.39 -20.73 -5.55
CA ALA A 1204 30.85 -21.08 -4.19
C ALA A 1204 31.81 -20.05 -3.55
N LEU A 1205 32.35 -19.09 -4.30
CA LEU A 1205 33.26 -18.05 -3.77
C LEU A 1205 32.54 -16.81 -3.21
N ARG A 1206 31.26 -16.61 -3.55
CA ARG A 1206 30.47 -15.47 -3.04
C ARG A 1206 29.81 -15.69 -1.67
N LEU A 1207 29.75 -16.94 -1.18
CA LEU A 1207 29.07 -17.26 0.07
C LEU A 1207 30.00 -17.36 1.31
N LYS A 1208 31.32 -17.21 1.13
CA LYS A 1208 32.32 -17.36 2.23
C LYS A 1208 32.96 -16.05 2.72
N ALA A 1209 32.54 -14.90 2.19
CA ALA A 1209 32.98 -13.57 2.65
C ALA A 1209 31.99 -12.89 3.63
N LEU A 1210 30.92 -13.58 4.03
CA LEU A 1210 29.86 -13.04 4.92
C LEU A 1210 29.73 -13.78 6.28
N GLN A 1211 30.66 -14.68 6.62
CA GLN A 1211 30.65 -15.36 7.91
C GLN A 1211 32.06 -15.49 8.51
N SER A 1212 32.61 -14.37 9.00
CA SER A 1212 33.35 -14.29 10.28
C SER A 1212 34.12 -12.96 10.33
N GLN A 1213 33.61 -12.00 11.10
CA GLN A 1213 34.36 -11.28 12.15
C GLN A 1213 33.38 -10.31 12.82
N GLY A 1214 33.01 -10.62 14.08
CA GLY A 1214 32.67 -9.58 15.06
C GLY A 1214 33.97 -8.95 15.55
N GLY A 1215 33.99 -7.74 16.12
CA GLY A 1215 32.89 -6.85 16.51
C GLY A 1215 33.43 -5.54 17.08
N HIS A 1216 32.52 -4.84 17.79
CA HIS A 1216 32.60 -3.51 18.45
C HIS A 1216 32.20 -2.33 17.52
N GLY A 1217 31.11 -1.58 17.70
CA GLY A 1217 30.00 -1.59 18.66
C GLY A 1217 29.46 -0.16 18.83
N PHE A 1218 28.14 0.08 18.74
CA PHE A 1218 27.42 0.99 19.64
C PHE A 1218 25.88 0.83 19.56
N LEU A 1219 25.27 0.95 20.73
CA LEU A 1219 23.93 0.62 21.22
C LEU A 1219 22.71 1.35 20.59
N ALA A 1220 21.57 0.65 20.44
CA ALA A 1220 20.28 0.94 21.13
C ALA A 1220 19.14 0.02 20.62
N ALA A 1221 18.30 -0.49 21.53
CA ALA A 1221 17.20 -1.45 21.30
C ALA A 1221 15.81 -0.80 21.14
N PRO A 1222 14.79 -1.53 20.65
CA PRO A 1222 13.46 -1.43 21.25
C PRO A 1222 12.86 -2.81 21.64
N GLY A 1223 12.12 -2.79 22.75
CA GLY A 1223 11.16 -3.82 23.14
C GLY A 1223 9.82 -3.63 22.44
N LYS A 1224 8.92 -4.55 22.79
CA LYS A 1224 7.49 -4.61 22.44
C LYS A 1224 6.76 -3.27 22.38
#